data_AF-A0A1Y4HC90-F1
#
_entry.id   AF-A0A1Y4HC90-F1
#
_cell.length_a   1.000
_cell.length_b   1.000
_cell.length_c   1.000
_cell.angle_alpha   90.00
_cell.angle_beta   90.00
_cell.angle_gamma   90.00
#
_symmetry.space_group_name_H-M   'P 1'
#
loop_
_entity.id
_entity.type
_entity.pdbx_description
1 polymer ?
#
loop_
_entity_poly.entity_id
_entity_poly.type
_entity_poly.pdbx_seq_one_letter_code
_entity_poly.pdbx_strand_id
1 'polypeptide(L)'
;MSKLRKILSFFLSLSLLATLMLPVSTAASDDVSPIEMTNFDTIGWSNDDMVYTPDVDAPIEALSLDILEADDSLYRVREEEEDLYTVVYRNSNTNLNTAYIFQHPVKYIDDNGVVHDIDTSISPYFGSEDGIGYSSEHNSIKVYYPTNFFSGSALTAMHDGYRVSIGIPSAINTIGGSISDAEVGSETTETEFDKDYIEYENAFGPETLLRYYTTYNGYKEQIVLASSNAPSEFTFIMNTGVLTPQITETGRISLSDPETGEIVASIASILVYDQNLKQTIDNYYELTPIENGTYLLTLHIDEEFLNAPSTIYPVTVDPTFTFNVNTSTNDAIVYSGAPSAALGDNHYHHVGYCDDTYKIGYLLVKFPSLQNSTFFNKLSNTRINSVTYNVRKSGGSTSSSATLTAYYYTGNSWSESSVTYNSANVASNTGPSISSVSMRANSWYSFNITSAAKAWKDGTYSYSKGIVIKNTTNNSSSTYDRVLASTEYGGVNSSYMPYVTVVYRNGYTSGAFTSADAAAKDFATAIYSSGMYVRFEYCAAIYRSGSNYYYTNVQIESPHGCPNININVPSGTTYVGYIHTHPNSESFSPSDKSYAESTRGNAYVVTPQRKIYRYNYASKTETTVATSFDWHELTDSERTTLVNNCRSAWNSHLAQGCDFGCSTKTWPNPDFA
;
A
#
# COMPACT_ATOMS: atom_id res chain seq x y z
N MET A 1 26.71 -8.07 -52.80
CA MET A 1 26.88 -7.52 -54.17
C MET A 1 25.50 -7.06 -54.66
N SER A 2 25.29 -5.80 -55.08
CA SER A 2 25.07 -5.38 -56.48
C SER A 2 23.98 -6.17 -57.22
N LYS A 3 22.86 -5.63 -57.76
CA LYS A 3 22.37 -4.24 -58.06
C LYS A 3 20.82 -4.30 -58.17
N LEU A 4 19.97 -3.35 -57.75
CA LEU A 4 19.86 -1.89 -57.95
C LEU A 4 18.92 -1.43 -59.12
N ARG A 5 17.75 -0.90 -58.76
CA ARG A 5 16.98 0.21 -59.40
C ARG A 5 16.38 1.03 -58.24
N LYS A 6 16.78 2.29 -57.96
CA LYS A 6 16.47 3.58 -58.65
C LYS A 6 14.98 3.98 -58.46
N ILE A 7 14.57 5.23 -58.14
CA ILE A 7 15.12 6.61 -58.35
C ILE A 7 14.76 7.48 -57.10
N LEU A 8 15.64 8.21 -56.38
CA LEU A 8 16.12 9.62 -56.55
C LEU A 8 15.00 10.70 -56.70
N SER A 9 14.92 11.83 -55.95
CA SER A 9 15.82 13.00 -55.79
C SER A 9 15.26 13.94 -54.68
N PHE A 10 16.01 14.66 -53.82
CA PHE A 10 16.72 15.96 -54.01
C PHE A 10 15.83 17.17 -54.42
N PHE A 11 15.92 18.40 -53.87
CA PHE A 11 16.72 18.97 -52.74
C PHE A 11 16.27 20.44 -52.40
N LEU A 12 16.61 20.92 -51.19
CA LEU A 12 16.89 22.31 -50.71
C LEU A 12 16.00 23.56 -50.98
N SER A 13 16.02 24.43 -49.96
CA SER A 13 15.57 25.84 -49.79
C SER A 13 15.81 26.87 -50.92
N LEU A 14 14.99 27.93 -51.01
CA LEU A 14 15.25 29.31 -50.46
C LEU A 14 14.14 30.32 -50.90
N SER A 15 14.18 31.57 -50.40
CA SER A 15 13.10 32.58 -50.45
C SER A 15 13.16 33.64 -51.58
N LEU A 16 11.97 34.13 -52.00
CA LEU A 16 11.57 35.56 -52.22
C LEU A 16 10.08 35.57 -52.69
N LEU A 17 9.10 36.31 -52.15
CA LEU A 17 8.87 37.75 -51.91
C LEU A 17 8.21 38.50 -53.11
N ALA A 18 7.49 39.60 -52.83
CA ALA A 18 6.64 40.46 -53.70
C ALA A 18 5.24 39.87 -54.05
N THR A 19 4.14 40.65 -54.13
CA THR A 19 3.91 42.10 -53.91
C THR A 19 2.44 42.30 -53.43
N LEU A 20 2.13 43.02 -52.34
CA LEU A 20 2.12 44.49 -52.13
C LEU A 20 0.90 45.23 -52.73
N MET A 21 0.01 45.73 -51.86
CA MET A 21 -0.60 47.06 -51.99
C MET A 21 -0.66 47.75 -50.61
N LEU A 22 -0.46 49.06 -50.62
CA LEU A 22 -0.41 50.02 -49.49
C LEU A 22 -1.65 50.97 -49.63
N PRO A 23 -1.81 52.21 -49.05
CA PRO A 23 -0.81 53.05 -48.33
C PRO A 23 -1.30 54.06 -47.24
N VAL A 24 -0.35 54.79 -46.59
CA VAL A 24 -0.42 56.10 -45.83
C VAL A 24 -1.52 56.27 -44.74
N SER A 25 -1.32 56.75 -43.49
CA SER A 25 -0.17 57.08 -42.59
C SER A 25 -0.72 57.27 -41.13
N THR A 26 -0.30 58.11 -40.16
CA THR A 26 0.61 59.29 -40.05
C THR A 26 0.98 59.62 -38.59
N ALA A 27 2.23 60.09 -38.37
CA ALA A 27 2.69 60.97 -37.27
C ALA A 27 2.56 60.50 -35.79
N ALA A 28 3.28 61.20 -34.91
CA ALA A 28 3.62 60.77 -33.55
C ALA A 28 2.90 61.56 -32.44
N SER A 29 3.10 61.09 -31.20
CA SER A 29 2.89 61.72 -29.88
C SER A 29 1.49 62.17 -29.50
N ASP A 30 0.97 61.54 -28.45
CA ASP A 30 0.37 62.25 -27.31
C ASP A 30 0.61 61.45 -26.02
N ASP A 31 0.28 62.05 -24.87
CA ASP A 31 0.59 61.56 -23.52
C ASP A 31 -0.05 60.20 -23.17
N VAL A 32 0.64 59.40 -22.35
CA VAL A 32 0.02 58.26 -21.62
C VAL A 32 0.25 58.47 -20.14
N SER A 33 -0.82 58.93 -19.47
CA SER A 33 -0.89 59.10 -18.02
C SER A 33 -0.54 57.81 -17.27
N PRO A 34 0.00 57.89 -16.03
CA PRO A 34 0.26 56.71 -15.21
C PRO A 34 -1.01 55.87 -15.06
N ILE A 35 -0.89 54.56 -15.28
CA ILE A 35 -1.96 53.60 -15.05
C ILE A 35 -2.25 53.60 -13.54
N GLU A 36 -3.47 53.98 -13.15
CA GLU A 36 -3.90 53.84 -11.76
C GLU A 36 -3.86 52.35 -11.36
N MET A 37 -3.28 52.05 -10.20
CA MET A 37 -3.37 50.71 -9.64
C MET A 37 -4.83 50.42 -9.31
N THR A 38 -5.48 49.57 -10.09
CA THR A 38 -6.82 49.07 -9.78
C THR A 38 -6.78 48.36 -8.43
N ASN A 39 -7.55 48.88 -7.48
CA ASN A 39 -7.61 48.33 -6.12
C ASN A 39 -8.09 46.87 -6.15
N PHE A 40 -7.38 45.96 -5.50
CA PHE A 40 -7.60 44.51 -5.62
C PHE A 40 -8.93 44.03 -5.00
N ASP A 41 -9.60 44.85 -4.20
CA ASP A 41 -10.86 44.52 -3.48
C ASP A 41 -12.08 44.22 -4.38
N THR A 42 -12.00 44.37 -5.71
CA THR A 42 -13.15 44.26 -6.62
C THR A 42 -13.18 43.00 -7.50
N ILE A 43 -12.19 42.12 -7.44
CA ILE A 43 -12.32 40.77 -8.03
C ILE A 43 -12.97 39.86 -6.98
N GLY A 44 -14.29 39.76 -7.01
CA GLY A 44 -15.08 38.92 -6.10
C GLY A 44 -14.94 37.44 -6.42
N TRP A 45 -13.86 36.80 -5.93
CA TRP A 45 -13.75 35.34 -5.88
C TRP A 45 -14.70 34.78 -4.82
N SER A 46 -15.48 33.77 -5.19
CA SER A 46 -16.28 32.99 -4.23
C SER A 46 -15.35 32.09 -3.43
N ASN A 47 -15.68 31.79 -2.17
CA ASN A 47 -14.91 30.81 -1.38
C ASN A 47 -14.94 29.40 -2.01
N ASP A 48 -15.93 29.11 -2.85
CA ASP A 48 -16.08 27.83 -3.56
C ASP A 48 -15.07 27.65 -4.70
N ASP A 49 -14.50 28.74 -5.25
CA ASP A 49 -13.59 28.73 -6.41
C ASP A 49 -12.10 28.58 -6.02
N MET A 50 -11.78 28.44 -4.73
CA MET A 50 -10.42 28.48 -4.17
C MET A 50 -10.09 27.27 -3.27
N VAL A 51 -10.89 26.21 -3.31
CA VAL A 51 -10.51 24.92 -2.72
C VAL A 51 -9.53 24.23 -3.66
N TYR A 52 -8.25 24.15 -3.27
CA TYR A 52 -7.34 23.18 -3.87
C TYR A 52 -7.75 21.78 -3.40
N THR A 53 -8.67 21.17 -4.13
CA THR A 53 -8.78 19.72 -4.21
C THR A 53 -7.60 19.24 -5.07
N PRO A 54 -6.57 18.59 -4.53
CA PRO A 54 -5.76 17.72 -5.38
C PRO A 54 -6.70 16.67 -6.00
N ASP A 55 -6.37 16.16 -7.18
CA ASP A 55 -7.05 14.97 -7.68
C ASP A 55 -6.93 13.87 -6.61
N VAL A 56 -8.08 13.32 -6.21
CA VAL A 56 -8.11 12.24 -5.22
C VAL A 56 -7.66 10.99 -5.95
N ASP A 57 -6.37 10.71 -5.84
CA ASP A 57 -5.74 9.45 -6.23
C ASP A 57 -6.65 8.29 -5.78
N ALA A 58 -7.09 7.47 -6.75
CA ALA A 58 -7.91 6.32 -6.45
C ALA A 58 -7.18 5.42 -5.43
N PRO A 59 -7.92 4.77 -4.51
CA PRO A 59 -7.31 3.81 -3.61
C PRO A 59 -6.67 2.64 -4.37
N ILE A 60 -5.81 1.90 -3.70
CA ILE A 60 -5.31 0.62 -4.21
C ILE A 60 -6.38 -0.46 -3.99
N GLU A 61 -6.43 -1.50 -4.82
CA GLU A 61 -7.44 -2.58 -4.72
C GLU A 61 -7.51 -3.26 -3.32
N ALA A 62 -6.42 -3.21 -2.55
CA ALA A 62 -6.32 -3.72 -1.18
C ALA A 62 -6.92 -2.78 -0.09
N LEU A 63 -7.45 -1.61 -0.43
CA LEU A 63 -8.11 -0.65 0.48
C LEU A 63 -9.39 -0.10 -0.15
N SER A 64 -10.52 -0.13 0.56
CA SER A 64 -11.72 0.60 0.12
C SER A 64 -11.78 2.03 0.67
N LEU A 65 -12.54 2.88 0.00
CA LEU A 65 -12.91 4.22 0.48
C LEU A 65 -13.48 4.18 1.91
N ASP A 66 -14.35 3.20 2.22
CA ASP A 66 -14.89 2.95 3.57
C ASP A 66 -13.81 2.82 4.65
N ILE A 67 -12.65 2.21 4.34
CA ILE A 67 -11.53 2.07 5.27
C ILE A 67 -10.79 3.41 5.42
N LEU A 68 -10.53 4.10 4.30
CA LEU A 68 -9.84 5.38 4.31
C LEU A 68 -10.64 6.46 5.04
N GLU A 69 -11.96 6.55 4.82
CA GLU A 69 -12.85 7.44 5.57
C GLU A 69 -12.87 7.12 7.07
N ALA A 70 -12.94 5.83 7.44
CA ALA A 70 -12.97 5.41 8.84
C ALA A 70 -11.65 5.71 9.60
N ASP A 71 -10.52 5.68 8.91
CA ASP A 71 -9.18 5.98 9.44
C ASP A 71 -8.81 7.49 9.37
N ASP A 72 -9.71 8.38 8.92
CA ASP A 72 -9.46 9.83 8.70
C ASP A 72 -8.46 10.12 7.56
N SER A 73 -8.16 9.14 6.69
CA SER A 73 -7.13 9.16 5.63
C SER A 73 -7.63 9.82 4.34
N LEU A 74 -7.32 11.11 4.13
CA LEU A 74 -7.91 11.90 3.05
C LEU A 74 -7.14 11.92 1.72
N TYR A 75 -5.81 11.98 1.78
CA TYR A 75 -4.97 12.25 0.59
C TYR A 75 -3.73 11.38 0.59
N ARG A 76 -3.44 10.71 -0.54
CA ARG A 76 -2.25 9.89 -0.69
C ARG A 76 -0.98 10.75 -0.80
N VAL A 77 0.13 10.26 -0.25
CA VAL A 77 1.44 10.96 -0.18
C VAL A 77 2.52 10.02 -0.71
N ARG A 78 2.61 9.88 -2.04
CA ARG A 78 3.52 8.93 -2.69
C ARG A 78 5.00 9.21 -2.40
N GLU A 79 5.35 10.43 -2.01
CA GLU A 79 6.71 10.82 -1.62
C GLU A 79 7.18 10.24 -0.27
N GLU A 80 6.25 9.74 0.55
CA GLU A 80 6.57 9.04 1.81
C GLU A 80 6.51 7.50 1.68
N GLU A 81 6.18 6.98 0.49
CA GLU A 81 6.13 5.54 0.20
C GLU A 81 7.52 4.97 -0.13
N GLU A 82 8.33 4.72 0.91
CA GLU A 82 9.73 4.25 0.76
C GLU A 82 9.87 2.82 0.19
N ASP A 83 8.79 2.05 0.08
CA ASP A 83 8.80 0.66 -0.39
C ASP A 83 7.50 0.26 -1.12
N LEU A 84 7.50 -0.93 -1.75
CA LEU A 84 6.38 -1.47 -2.53
C LEU A 84 5.22 -2.03 -1.68
N TYR A 85 5.39 -2.12 -0.36
CA TYR A 85 4.42 -2.70 0.59
C TYR A 85 3.63 -1.63 1.33
N THR A 86 4.15 -0.40 1.35
CA THR A 86 3.62 0.71 2.14
C THR A 86 2.94 1.73 1.25
N VAL A 87 1.66 2.02 1.49
CA VAL A 87 0.99 3.23 0.97
C VAL A 87 0.73 4.22 2.09
N VAL A 88 0.90 5.52 1.82
CA VAL A 88 0.82 6.56 2.86
C VAL A 88 -0.31 7.52 2.53
N TYR A 89 -1.21 7.72 3.49
CA TYR A 89 -2.24 8.74 3.43
C TYR A 89 -2.03 9.78 4.54
N ARG A 90 -2.42 11.02 4.27
CA ARG A 90 -2.42 12.13 5.23
C ARG A 90 -3.82 12.32 5.79
N ASN A 91 -3.90 12.42 7.11
CA ASN A 91 -5.17 12.50 7.81
C ASN A 91 -5.76 13.93 7.77
N SER A 92 -7.07 14.10 8.02
CA SER A 92 -7.66 15.45 8.18
C SER A 92 -7.04 16.20 9.38
N ASN A 93 -6.63 15.44 10.39
CA ASN A 93 -5.67 15.87 11.41
C ASN A 93 -4.29 16.12 10.77
N THR A 94 -4.12 17.29 10.14
CA THR A 94 -3.05 17.58 9.17
C THR A 94 -1.62 17.18 9.57
N ASN A 95 -1.27 17.16 10.86
CA ASN A 95 0.07 16.76 11.32
C ASN A 95 0.26 15.25 11.47
N LEU A 96 -0.74 14.44 11.09
CA LEU A 96 -0.70 12.99 11.09
C LEU A 96 -0.78 12.44 9.66
N ASN A 97 -0.03 11.37 9.45
CA ASN A 97 -0.21 10.45 8.33
C ASN A 97 -0.50 9.05 8.90
N THR A 98 -1.16 8.23 8.08
CA THR A 98 -1.37 6.79 8.27
C THR A 98 -0.63 6.06 7.14
N ALA A 99 0.38 5.29 7.50
CA ALA A 99 1.04 4.35 6.58
C ALA A 99 0.37 2.98 6.71
N TYR A 100 -0.15 2.45 5.60
CA TYR A 100 -0.72 1.12 5.45
C TYR A 100 0.36 0.20 4.90
N ILE A 101 0.84 -0.73 5.73
CA ILE A 101 1.94 -1.64 5.44
C ILE A 101 1.36 -3.05 5.23
N PHE A 102 1.46 -3.54 4.01
CA PHE A 102 0.92 -4.84 3.59
C PHE A 102 1.93 -5.99 3.73
N GLN A 103 1.46 -7.20 3.43
CA GLN A 103 2.29 -8.41 3.39
C GLN A 103 2.96 -8.64 2.04
N HIS A 104 2.19 -8.53 0.97
CA HIS A 104 2.68 -8.62 -0.40
C HIS A 104 2.99 -7.20 -0.92
N PRO A 105 3.81 -7.06 -1.97
CA PRO A 105 3.85 -5.81 -2.71
C PRO A 105 2.43 -5.43 -3.13
N VAL A 106 2.06 -4.17 -2.92
CA VAL A 106 0.83 -3.56 -3.46
C VAL A 106 1.12 -2.56 -4.59
N LYS A 107 2.41 -2.46 -4.92
CA LYS A 107 2.98 -1.71 -6.03
C LYS A 107 4.01 -2.57 -6.74
N TYR A 108 4.27 -2.29 -8.01
CA TYR A 108 5.35 -2.88 -8.77
C TYR A 108 6.18 -1.80 -9.48
N ILE A 109 7.33 -2.19 -10.03
CA ILE A 109 8.19 -1.33 -10.85
C ILE A 109 8.13 -1.85 -12.28
N ASP A 110 7.90 -0.99 -13.26
CA ASP A 110 7.90 -1.36 -14.68
C ASP A 110 9.31 -1.38 -15.30
N ASP A 111 9.40 -1.81 -16.56
CA ASP A 111 10.66 -1.86 -17.34
C ASP A 111 11.35 -0.49 -17.50
N ASN A 112 10.64 0.62 -17.24
CA ASN A 112 11.18 1.98 -17.30
C ASN A 112 11.69 2.47 -15.92
N GLY A 113 11.48 1.70 -14.85
CA GLY A 113 11.77 2.09 -13.48
C GLY A 113 10.67 2.94 -12.81
N VAL A 114 9.47 2.99 -13.38
CA VAL A 114 8.32 3.72 -12.81
C VAL A 114 7.56 2.83 -11.84
N VAL A 115 7.21 3.38 -10.68
CA VAL A 115 6.39 2.68 -9.67
C VAL A 115 4.91 2.86 -10.02
N HIS A 116 4.19 1.75 -10.14
CA HIS A 116 2.74 1.70 -10.37
C HIS A 116 2.08 0.91 -9.23
N ASP A 117 0.79 1.15 -8.98
CA ASP A 117 -0.01 0.33 -8.06
C ASP A 117 -0.38 -1.00 -8.74
N ILE A 118 -0.65 -2.05 -7.94
CA ILE A 118 -1.07 -3.36 -8.47
C ILE A 118 -2.59 -3.39 -8.70
N ASP A 119 -2.96 -3.82 -9.89
CA ASP A 119 -4.34 -4.10 -10.33
C ASP A 119 -4.46 -5.57 -10.75
N THR A 120 -5.56 -6.23 -10.39
CA THR A 120 -5.91 -7.59 -10.82
C THR A 120 -6.96 -7.65 -11.93
N SER A 121 -7.32 -6.51 -12.53
CA SER A 121 -8.15 -6.44 -13.74
C SER A 121 -7.60 -7.27 -14.90
N ILE A 122 -8.51 -7.74 -15.76
CA ILE A 122 -8.18 -8.62 -16.90
C ILE A 122 -8.66 -7.97 -18.20
N SER A 123 -7.72 -7.62 -19.09
CA SER A 123 -8.04 -6.92 -20.34
C SER A 123 -7.64 -7.68 -21.60
N PRO A 124 -8.19 -7.33 -22.78
CA PRO A 124 -7.85 -7.99 -24.04
C PRO A 124 -6.37 -7.84 -24.41
N TYR A 125 -5.74 -8.94 -24.79
CA TYR A 125 -4.32 -8.97 -25.14
C TYR A 125 -4.10 -8.49 -26.59
N PHE A 126 -3.35 -7.40 -26.76
CA PHE A 126 -3.03 -6.80 -28.07
C PHE A 126 -1.60 -7.12 -28.56
N GLY A 127 -0.94 -8.13 -27.98
CA GLY A 127 0.39 -8.56 -28.40
C GLY A 127 0.38 -9.46 -29.65
N SER A 128 1.54 -10.05 -29.96
CA SER A 128 1.74 -10.82 -31.20
C SER A 128 1.86 -12.33 -31.00
N GLU A 129 1.49 -12.85 -29.83
CA GLU A 129 1.45 -14.30 -29.57
C GLU A 129 0.08 -14.87 -29.90
N ASP A 130 0.03 -15.72 -30.94
CA ASP A 130 -1.20 -16.37 -31.42
C ASP A 130 -1.85 -17.23 -30.31
N GLY A 131 -3.15 -17.07 -30.12
CA GLY A 131 -3.95 -17.88 -29.19
C GLY A 131 -4.06 -17.34 -27.76
N ILE A 132 -3.38 -16.24 -27.43
CA ILE A 132 -3.65 -15.48 -26.19
C ILE A 132 -4.79 -14.49 -26.46
N GLY A 133 -5.83 -14.50 -25.63
CA GLY A 133 -6.98 -13.61 -25.75
C GLY A 133 -6.92 -12.41 -24.80
N TYR A 134 -6.40 -12.63 -23.58
CA TYR A 134 -6.45 -11.67 -22.49
C TYR A 134 -5.22 -11.74 -21.59
N SER A 135 -4.99 -10.71 -20.79
CA SER A 135 -3.88 -10.64 -19.82
C SER A 135 -4.20 -9.76 -18.61
N SER A 136 -3.53 -10.04 -17.50
CA SER A 136 -3.45 -9.14 -16.34
C SER A 136 -2.78 -7.79 -16.72
N GLU A 137 -3.40 -6.66 -16.39
CA GLU A 137 -2.86 -5.34 -16.75
C GLU A 137 -1.64 -4.93 -15.91
N HIS A 138 -1.87 -4.39 -14.72
CA HIS A 138 -0.87 -3.63 -13.95
C HIS A 138 -0.29 -4.45 -12.78
N ASN A 139 0.56 -5.43 -13.10
CA ASN A 139 1.35 -6.19 -12.13
C ASN A 139 2.73 -6.55 -12.73
N SER A 140 3.78 -6.77 -11.91
CA SER A 140 5.07 -7.35 -12.33
C SER A 140 4.99 -8.85 -12.61
N ILE A 141 3.95 -9.51 -12.08
CA ILE A 141 3.57 -10.87 -12.44
C ILE A 141 2.56 -10.77 -13.59
N LYS A 142 2.86 -11.39 -14.73
CA LYS A 142 1.95 -11.42 -15.88
C LYS A 142 1.26 -12.76 -15.97
N VAL A 143 -0.07 -12.73 -16.00
CA VAL A 143 -0.91 -13.88 -16.33
C VAL A 143 -1.51 -13.65 -17.73
N TYR A 144 -1.39 -14.64 -18.59
CA TYR A 144 -1.91 -14.67 -19.95
C TYR A 144 -2.94 -15.78 -20.08
N TYR A 145 -4.11 -15.42 -20.58
CA TYR A 145 -5.26 -16.30 -20.73
C TYR A 145 -5.49 -16.61 -22.21
N PRO A 146 -5.56 -17.89 -22.61
CA PRO A 146 -5.79 -18.24 -24.00
C PRO A 146 -7.20 -17.84 -24.46
N THR A 147 -7.38 -17.64 -25.77
CA THR A 147 -8.71 -17.37 -26.39
C THR A 147 -9.71 -18.49 -26.13
N ASN A 148 -9.22 -19.70 -25.86
CA ASN A 148 -9.99 -20.91 -25.63
C ASN A 148 -9.14 -21.93 -24.86
N PHE A 149 -9.76 -22.82 -24.10
CA PHE A 149 -9.12 -23.99 -23.49
C PHE A 149 -9.30 -25.21 -24.40
N PHE A 150 -8.22 -25.63 -25.07
CA PHE A 150 -8.19 -26.84 -25.90
C PHE A 150 -6.75 -27.39 -26.05
N SER A 151 -6.61 -28.54 -26.71
CA SER A 151 -5.32 -29.17 -27.02
C SER A 151 -4.28 -28.22 -27.65
N GLY A 152 -3.35 -27.72 -26.83
CA GLY A 152 -2.23 -26.87 -27.27
C GLY A 152 -2.34 -25.41 -26.86
N SER A 153 -3.46 -24.98 -26.26
CA SER A 153 -3.53 -23.73 -25.51
C SER A 153 -3.23 -23.95 -24.02
N ALA A 154 -2.77 -22.90 -23.34
CA ALA A 154 -2.43 -22.94 -21.92
C ALA A 154 -2.51 -21.54 -21.30
N LEU A 155 -3.07 -21.44 -20.10
CA LEU A 155 -2.86 -20.29 -19.22
C LEU A 155 -1.37 -20.23 -18.87
N THR A 156 -0.77 -19.04 -18.93
CA THR A 156 0.66 -18.84 -18.68
C THR A 156 0.88 -17.75 -17.64
N ALA A 157 1.65 -18.05 -16.59
CA ALA A 157 2.10 -17.09 -15.58
C ALA A 157 3.62 -16.87 -15.69
N MET A 158 4.05 -15.60 -15.61
CA MET A 158 5.44 -15.18 -15.78
C MET A 158 5.89 -14.16 -14.73
N HIS A 159 7.12 -14.31 -14.23
CA HIS A 159 7.76 -13.44 -13.25
C HIS A 159 9.28 -13.62 -13.27
N ASP A 160 10.06 -12.55 -13.22
CA ASP A 160 11.54 -12.56 -13.11
C ASP A 160 12.27 -13.54 -14.07
N GLY A 161 11.73 -13.72 -15.28
CA GLY A 161 12.26 -14.63 -16.31
C GLY A 161 11.78 -16.09 -16.18
N TYR A 162 11.15 -16.46 -15.07
CA TYR A 162 10.45 -17.73 -14.91
C TYR A 162 9.10 -17.71 -15.62
N ARG A 163 8.71 -18.89 -16.12
CA ARG A 163 7.45 -19.13 -16.84
C ARG A 163 6.88 -20.47 -16.40
N VAL A 164 5.63 -20.47 -15.95
CA VAL A 164 4.83 -21.68 -15.69
C VAL A 164 3.56 -21.61 -16.53
N SER A 165 3.13 -22.70 -17.14
CA SER A 165 1.88 -22.73 -17.90
C SER A 165 1.11 -24.04 -17.72
N ILE A 166 -0.21 -23.92 -17.60
CA ILE A 166 -1.16 -25.01 -17.39
C ILE A 166 -2.18 -25.02 -18.54
N GLY A 167 -2.37 -26.16 -19.20
CA GLY A 167 -3.30 -26.33 -20.32
C GLY A 167 -3.81 -27.76 -20.47
N ILE A 168 -4.69 -28.03 -21.43
CA ILE A 168 -5.32 -29.36 -21.57
C ILE A 168 -4.47 -30.34 -22.40
N PRO A 169 -4.28 -31.60 -21.94
CA PRO A 169 -3.60 -32.64 -22.71
C PRO A 169 -4.34 -32.99 -24.01
N SER A 170 -3.58 -33.09 -25.10
CA SER A 170 -4.10 -33.42 -26.44
C SER A 170 -4.89 -34.75 -26.52
N ALA A 171 -4.71 -35.65 -25.56
CA ALA A 171 -5.40 -36.93 -25.47
C ALA A 171 -6.83 -36.85 -24.87
N ILE A 172 -7.17 -35.77 -24.14
CA ILE A 172 -8.50 -35.63 -23.51
C ILE A 172 -9.54 -35.16 -24.53
N ASN A 173 -9.11 -34.40 -25.54
CA ASN A 173 -9.97 -33.79 -26.56
C ASN A 173 -10.75 -34.80 -27.46
N THR A 174 -10.54 -36.11 -27.28
CA THR A 174 -11.27 -37.18 -27.99
C THR A 174 -12.65 -37.52 -27.43
N ILE A 175 -13.04 -37.06 -26.23
CA ILE A 175 -14.38 -37.29 -25.66
C ILE A 175 -15.33 -36.15 -26.07
N GLY A 176 -15.50 -35.97 -27.39
CA GLY A 176 -16.47 -35.01 -27.95
C GLY A 176 -16.15 -33.53 -27.69
N GLY A 177 -14.87 -33.17 -27.51
CA GLY A 177 -14.44 -31.83 -27.12
C GLY A 177 -14.96 -30.71 -28.03
N SER A 178 -15.83 -29.87 -27.47
CA SER A 178 -16.07 -28.52 -27.98
C SER A 178 -14.82 -27.67 -27.79
N ILE A 179 -14.64 -26.65 -28.62
CA ILE A 179 -13.74 -25.54 -28.26
C ILE A 179 -14.43 -24.79 -27.11
N SER A 180 -13.75 -24.70 -25.98
CA SER A 180 -14.20 -23.91 -24.83
C SER A 180 -13.63 -22.50 -24.97
N ASP A 181 -14.38 -21.59 -25.59
CA ASP A 181 -13.96 -20.19 -25.79
C ASP A 181 -13.99 -19.41 -24.46
N ALA A 182 -13.10 -18.41 -24.34
CA ALA A 182 -12.99 -17.57 -23.16
C ALA A 182 -14.17 -16.59 -23.06
N GLU A 183 -14.94 -16.67 -21.97
CA GLU A 183 -15.92 -15.64 -21.59
C GLU A 183 -15.37 -14.80 -20.41
N VAL A 184 -15.49 -13.48 -20.52
CA VAL A 184 -15.09 -12.55 -19.45
C VAL A 184 -16.32 -12.17 -18.64
N GLY A 185 -16.25 -12.30 -17.32
CA GLY A 185 -17.22 -11.77 -16.39
C GLY A 185 -16.55 -11.00 -15.26
N SER A 186 -17.34 -10.46 -14.34
CA SER A 186 -16.84 -9.75 -13.16
C SER A 186 -17.81 -9.93 -11.99
N GLU A 187 -17.29 -10.02 -10.76
CA GLU A 187 -18.08 -10.23 -9.53
C GLU A 187 -17.97 -9.04 -8.59
N THR A 188 -19.11 -8.47 -8.20
CA THR A 188 -19.16 -7.33 -7.26
C THR A 188 -18.66 -7.73 -5.88
N THR A 189 -17.66 -7.03 -5.35
CA THR A 189 -17.09 -7.32 -4.03
C THR A 189 -17.73 -6.47 -2.91
N GLU A 190 -17.17 -6.51 -1.70
CA GLU A 190 -17.52 -5.59 -0.61
C GLU A 190 -16.74 -4.25 -0.69
N THR A 191 -16.02 -3.99 -1.79
CA THR A 191 -15.29 -2.74 -2.06
C THR A 191 -15.72 -2.15 -3.42
N GLU A 192 -15.26 -0.94 -3.74
CA GLU A 192 -15.45 -0.31 -5.06
C GLU A 192 -14.69 -0.98 -6.22
N PHE A 193 -14.00 -2.10 -5.97
CA PHE A 193 -13.32 -2.90 -6.99
C PHE A 193 -14.14 -4.17 -7.27
N ASP A 194 -14.71 -4.27 -8.46
CA ASP A 194 -15.26 -5.53 -8.99
C ASP A 194 -14.12 -6.50 -9.32
N LYS A 195 -14.38 -7.82 -9.26
CA LYS A 195 -13.38 -8.85 -9.56
C LYS A 195 -13.63 -9.54 -10.88
N ASP A 196 -12.84 -9.13 -11.88
CA ASP A 196 -12.81 -9.75 -13.19
C ASP A 196 -12.37 -11.22 -13.13
N TYR A 197 -13.00 -12.03 -13.97
CA TYR A 197 -12.64 -13.42 -14.19
C TYR A 197 -12.74 -13.78 -15.68
N ILE A 198 -12.00 -14.80 -16.07
CA ILE A 198 -12.20 -15.51 -17.34
C ILE A 198 -12.66 -16.92 -17.04
N GLU A 199 -13.70 -17.35 -17.74
CA GLU A 199 -14.21 -18.71 -17.64
C GLU A 199 -14.31 -19.42 -19.00
N TYR A 200 -14.25 -20.75 -18.91
CA TYR A 200 -14.14 -21.69 -20.01
C TYR A 200 -15.16 -22.81 -19.78
N GLU A 201 -16.35 -22.64 -20.36
CA GLU A 201 -17.44 -23.61 -20.27
C GLU A 201 -17.08 -24.96 -20.90
N ASN A 202 -17.33 -26.06 -20.18
CA ASN A 202 -17.17 -27.44 -20.65
C ASN A 202 -15.73 -27.85 -21.05
N ALA A 203 -14.70 -27.17 -20.53
CA ALA A 203 -13.31 -27.45 -20.85
C ALA A 203 -12.87 -28.90 -20.56
N PHE A 204 -13.41 -29.52 -19.49
CA PHE A 204 -13.22 -30.94 -19.17
C PHE A 204 -14.45 -31.80 -19.54
N GLY A 205 -15.25 -31.34 -20.51
CA GLY A 205 -16.51 -31.95 -20.92
C GLY A 205 -17.73 -31.36 -20.19
N PRO A 206 -18.94 -31.87 -20.49
CA PRO A 206 -20.19 -31.39 -19.90
C PRO A 206 -20.17 -31.35 -18.37
N GLU A 207 -20.97 -30.45 -17.79
CA GLU A 207 -21.08 -30.24 -16.33
C GLU A 207 -19.80 -29.69 -15.67
N THR A 208 -18.82 -29.21 -16.43
CA THR A 208 -17.59 -28.57 -15.93
C THR A 208 -17.45 -27.13 -16.40
N LEU A 209 -16.86 -26.28 -15.57
CA LEU A 209 -16.51 -24.90 -15.87
C LEU A 209 -15.15 -24.61 -15.22
N LEU A 210 -14.16 -24.20 -16.00
CA LEU A 210 -12.94 -23.61 -15.44
C LEU A 210 -13.15 -22.11 -15.33
N ARG A 211 -12.82 -21.51 -14.19
CA ARG A 211 -12.79 -20.06 -13.98
C ARG A 211 -11.45 -19.64 -13.39
N TYR A 212 -10.95 -18.49 -13.82
CA TYR A 212 -9.68 -17.93 -13.38
C TYR A 212 -9.80 -16.45 -13.02
N TYR A 213 -9.12 -16.05 -11.96
CA TYR A 213 -8.96 -14.65 -11.53
C TYR A 213 -7.46 -14.33 -11.46
N THR A 214 -7.04 -13.12 -11.81
CA THR A 214 -5.68 -12.64 -11.52
C THR A 214 -5.55 -12.38 -10.01
N THR A 215 -4.36 -12.56 -9.44
CA THR A 215 -4.09 -12.23 -8.04
C THR A 215 -2.82 -11.36 -7.93
N TYR A 216 -2.60 -10.75 -6.77
CA TYR A 216 -1.42 -9.90 -6.54
C TYR A 216 -0.09 -10.65 -6.78
N ASN A 217 -0.06 -11.98 -6.63
CA ASN A 217 1.12 -12.81 -6.80
C ASN A 217 0.95 -14.02 -7.74
N GLY A 218 -0.06 -14.06 -8.61
CA GLY A 218 -0.30 -15.20 -9.49
C GLY A 218 -1.73 -15.24 -10.04
N TYR A 219 -2.37 -16.41 -9.96
CA TYR A 219 -3.76 -16.59 -10.36
C TYR A 219 -4.50 -17.58 -9.46
N LYS A 220 -5.81 -17.39 -9.36
CA LYS A 220 -6.74 -18.30 -8.72
C LYS A 220 -7.41 -19.14 -9.81
N GLU A 221 -7.56 -20.45 -9.59
CA GLU A 221 -8.30 -21.37 -10.46
C GLU A 221 -9.49 -21.95 -9.69
N GLN A 222 -10.61 -22.11 -10.38
CA GLN A 222 -11.78 -22.82 -9.90
C GLN A 222 -12.29 -23.77 -10.96
N ILE A 223 -12.37 -25.07 -10.63
CA ILE A 223 -13.11 -26.06 -11.42
C ILE A 223 -14.48 -26.21 -10.76
N VAL A 224 -15.51 -25.62 -11.36
CA VAL A 224 -16.89 -25.70 -10.89
C VAL A 224 -17.58 -26.87 -11.57
N LEU A 225 -18.12 -27.77 -10.74
CA LEU A 225 -18.81 -28.99 -11.14
C LEU A 225 -20.32 -28.76 -10.98
N ALA A 226 -21.10 -28.91 -12.05
CA ALA A 226 -22.53 -28.58 -12.04
C ALA A 226 -23.41 -29.70 -11.45
N SER A 227 -22.98 -30.96 -11.53
CA SER A 227 -23.65 -32.11 -10.90
C SER A 227 -22.69 -33.28 -10.67
N SER A 228 -23.15 -34.32 -9.96
CA SER A 228 -22.40 -35.56 -9.74
C SER A 228 -22.21 -36.44 -10.99
N ASN A 229 -22.42 -35.87 -12.19
CA ASN A 229 -22.05 -36.49 -13.47
C ASN A 229 -20.75 -35.91 -14.03
N ALA A 230 -20.22 -34.84 -13.43
CA ALA A 230 -18.91 -34.29 -13.77
C ALA A 230 -17.77 -35.25 -13.38
N PRO A 231 -16.56 -35.12 -13.99
CA PRO A 231 -15.42 -35.96 -13.64
C PRO A 231 -14.95 -35.83 -12.19
N SER A 232 -14.36 -36.89 -11.66
CA SER A 232 -13.61 -36.94 -10.39
C SER A 232 -12.11 -36.71 -10.56
N GLU A 233 -11.58 -36.81 -11.79
CA GLU A 233 -10.18 -36.61 -12.14
C GLU A 233 -10.03 -35.48 -13.17
N PHE A 234 -9.12 -34.52 -12.92
CA PHE A 234 -8.81 -33.43 -13.85
C PHE A 234 -7.32 -33.43 -14.16
N THR A 235 -6.95 -33.74 -15.41
CA THR A 235 -5.53 -33.81 -15.83
C THR A 235 -5.17 -32.68 -16.76
N PHE A 236 -4.19 -31.88 -16.35
CA PHE A 236 -3.56 -30.81 -17.12
C PHE A 236 -2.17 -31.22 -17.62
N ILE A 237 -1.68 -30.57 -18.68
CA ILE A 237 -0.26 -30.43 -18.96
C ILE A 237 0.24 -29.19 -18.21
N MET A 238 1.17 -29.39 -17.27
CA MET A 238 1.92 -28.32 -16.62
C MET A 238 3.33 -28.27 -17.20
N ASN A 239 3.76 -27.13 -17.73
CA ASN A 239 5.16 -26.85 -18.03
C ASN A 239 5.71 -25.86 -17.01
N THR A 240 6.82 -26.22 -16.35
CA THR A 240 7.47 -25.44 -15.29
C THR A 240 8.73 -24.72 -15.75
N GLY A 241 9.03 -24.75 -17.06
CA GLY A 241 10.26 -24.20 -17.65
C GLY A 241 11.51 -24.88 -17.09
N VAL A 242 12.25 -24.16 -16.24
CA VAL A 242 13.44 -24.67 -15.53
C VAL A 242 13.14 -25.15 -14.11
N LEU A 243 11.98 -24.81 -13.54
CA LEU A 243 11.65 -25.12 -12.15
C LEU A 243 11.33 -26.60 -11.96
N THR A 244 11.78 -27.17 -10.85
CA THR A 244 11.52 -28.55 -10.45
C THR A 244 10.30 -28.60 -9.52
N PRO A 245 9.19 -29.27 -9.90
CA PRO A 245 8.04 -29.46 -9.04
C PRO A 245 8.25 -30.61 -8.03
N GLN A 246 7.75 -30.42 -6.81
CA GLN A 246 7.66 -31.45 -5.78
C GLN A 246 6.35 -31.28 -5.00
N ILE A 247 5.63 -32.38 -4.75
CA ILE A 247 4.51 -32.40 -3.80
C ILE A 247 5.07 -32.46 -2.38
N THR A 248 4.59 -31.57 -1.50
CA THR A 248 4.97 -31.49 -0.08
C THR A 248 4.15 -32.45 0.79
N GLU A 249 4.59 -32.68 2.03
CA GLU A 249 3.80 -33.40 3.04
C GLU A 249 2.43 -32.74 3.35
N THR A 250 2.26 -31.47 2.97
CA THR A 250 1.00 -30.70 3.09
C THR A 250 0.12 -30.75 1.82
N GLY A 251 0.50 -31.53 0.80
CA GLY A 251 -0.27 -31.66 -0.45
C GLY A 251 -0.18 -30.46 -1.39
N ARG A 252 0.67 -29.45 -1.10
CA ARG A 252 1.01 -28.35 -2.00
C ARG A 252 2.07 -28.81 -3.01
N ILE A 253 2.07 -28.28 -4.24
CA ILE A 253 3.20 -28.42 -5.15
C ILE A 253 4.13 -27.22 -4.95
N SER A 254 5.37 -27.43 -4.52
CA SER A 254 6.44 -26.42 -4.53
C SER A 254 7.21 -26.49 -5.85
N LEU A 255 7.49 -25.35 -6.47
CA LEU A 255 8.29 -25.22 -7.69
C LEU A 255 9.61 -24.52 -7.37
N SER A 256 10.72 -25.27 -7.40
CA SER A 256 12.04 -24.77 -6.99
C SER A 256 13.00 -24.57 -8.15
N ASP A 257 13.84 -23.55 -8.08
CA ASP A 257 14.99 -23.40 -8.98
C ASP A 257 16.04 -24.49 -8.69
N PRO A 258 16.44 -25.31 -9.68
CA PRO A 258 17.44 -26.36 -9.48
C PRO A 258 18.88 -25.85 -9.29
N GLU A 259 19.20 -24.58 -9.61
CA GLU A 259 20.55 -24.03 -9.39
C GLU A 259 20.75 -23.50 -7.96
N THR A 260 19.79 -22.75 -7.41
CA THR A 260 19.85 -22.22 -6.04
C THR A 260 19.22 -23.15 -4.98
N GLY A 261 18.21 -23.94 -5.36
CA GLY A 261 17.35 -24.68 -4.44
C GLY A 261 16.24 -23.83 -3.79
N GLU A 262 16.08 -22.57 -4.16
CA GLU A 262 15.02 -21.69 -3.65
C GLU A 262 13.66 -22.05 -4.26
N ILE A 263 12.58 -21.97 -3.46
CA ILE A 263 11.22 -22.19 -3.96
C ILE A 263 10.74 -20.89 -4.60
N VAL A 264 10.57 -20.90 -5.92
CA VAL A 264 10.23 -19.73 -6.74
C VAL A 264 8.71 -19.54 -6.88
N ALA A 265 7.94 -20.64 -6.85
CA ALA A 265 6.49 -20.61 -6.96
C ALA A 265 5.84 -21.82 -6.28
N SER A 266 4.52 -21.82 -6.16
CA SER A 266 3.75 -22.98 -5.67
C SER A 266 2.34 -23.07 -6.23
N ILE A 267 1.77 -24.27 -6.20
CA ILE A 267 0.33 -24.52 -6.40
C ILE A 267 -0.23 -25.06 -5.08
N ALA A 268 -1.14 -24.32 -4.45
CA ALA A 268 -1.77 -24.67 -3.17
C ALA A 268 -2.42 -26.07 -3.18
N SER A 269 -2.56 -26.70 -2.01
CA SER A 269 -3.27 -27.98 -1.88
C SER A 269 -4.72 -27.87 -2.35
N ILE A 270 -5.27 -28.98 -2.87
CA ILE A 270 -6.61 -28.99 -3.47
C ILE A 270 -7.68 -28.80 -2.39
N LEU A 271 -8.27 -27.60 -2.35
CA LEU A 271 -9.46 -27.31 -1.57
C LEU A 271 -10.71 -27.69 -2.39
N VAL A 272 -11.66 -28.41 -1.79
CA VAL A 272 -12.92 -28.81 -2.44
C VAL A 272 -14.09 -28.55 -1.49
N TYR A 273 -15.16 -27.92 -1.98
CA TYR A 273 -16.36 -27.64 -1.20
C TYR A 273 -17.66 -27.64 -2.03
N ASP A 274 -18.78 -27.94 -1.37
CA ASP A 274 -20.12 -27.84 -1.94
C ASP A 274 -20.74 -26.44 -1.76
N GLN A 275 -21.95 -26.22 -2.29
CA GLN A 275 -22.67 -24.94 -2.20
C GLN A 275 -22.94 -24.45 -0.75
N ASN A 276 -22.88 -25.33 0.26
CA ASN A 276 -23.00 -24.98 1.68
C ASN A 276 -21.63 -24.86 2.39
N LEU A 277 -20.53 -24.85 1.64
CA LEU A 277 -19.15 -24.89 2.14
C LEU A 277 -18.82 -26.17 2.94
N LYS A 278 -19.54 -27.28 2.72
CA LYS A 278 -19.16 -28.61 3.21
C LYS A 278 -17.89 -29.02 2.44
N GLN A 279 -16.78 -29.24 3.14
CA GLN A 279 -15.49 -29.58 2.55
C GLN A 279 -15.20 -31.10 2.58
N THR A 280 -14.24 -31.51 1.75
CA THR A 280 -13.52 -32.79 1.89
C THR A 280 -12.00 -32.56 1.80
N ILE A 281 -11.22 -33.48 2.37
CA ILE A 281 -9.76 -33.40 2.53
C ILE A 281 -8.99 -34.54 1.85
N ASP A 282 -9.67 -35.54 1.31
CA ASP A 282 -9.04 -36.72 0.69
C ASP A 282 -8.71 -36.49 -0.81
N ASN A 283 -8.62 -35.23 -1.23
CA ASN A 283 -8.19 -34.80 -2.57
C ASN A 283 -6.67 -34.68 -2.63
N TYR A 284 -6.05 -35.03 -3.76
CA TYR A 284 -4.59 -34.99 -3.90
C TYR A 284 -4.12 -34.76 -5.34
N TYR A 285 -2.89 -34.25 -5.48
CA TYR A 285 -2.22 -34.16 -6.77
C TYR A 285 -1.42 -35.43 -7.08
N GLU A 286 -1.38 -35.79 -8.36
CA GLU A 286 -0.39 -36.70 -8.94
C GLU A 286 0.42 -35.94 -10.01
N LEU A 287 1.74 -36.18 -10.04
CA LEU A 287 2.68 -35.57 -10.98
C LEU A 287 3.44 -36.65 -11.75
N THR A 288 3.11 -36.84 -13.02
CA THR A 288 3.87 -37.72 -13.92
C THR A 288 4.77 -36.87 -14.83
N PRO A 289 6.12 -36.99 -14.75
CA PRO A 289 7.02 -36.27 -15.64
C PRO A 289 6.94 -36.77 -17.09
N ILE A 290 7.06 -35.84 -18.04
CA ILE A 290 7.14 -36.11 -19.48
C ILE A 290 8.58 -35.80 -19.95
N GLU A 291 8.80 -34.69 -20.66
CA GLU A 291 10.10 -34.21 -21.12
C GLU A 291 10.17 -32.67 -20.98
N ASN A 292 11.39 -32.10 -20.97
CA ASN A 292 11.63 -30.65 -21.08
C ASN A 292 10.82 -29.78 -20.09
N GLY A 293 10.87 -30.11 -18.79
CA GLY A 293 10.14 -29.38 -17.75
C GLY A 293 8.61 -29.53 -17.81
N THR A 294 8.11 -30.55 -18.53
CA THR A 294 6.68 -30.79 -18.71
C THR A 294 6.22 -32.00 -17.92
N TYR A 295 5.03 -31.88 -17.29
CA TYR A 295 4.42 -32.87 -16.42
C TYR A 295 2.95 -33.02 -16.78
N LEU A 296 2.39 -34.22 -16.61
CA LEU A 296 0.96 -34.38 -16.37
C LEU A 296 0.71 -34.05 -14.90
N LEU A 297 -0.18 -33.08 -14.66
CA LEU A 297 -0.68 -32.68 -13.36
C LEU A 297 -2.12 -33.19 -13.25
N THR A 298 -2.35 -34.24 -12.46
CA THR A 298 -3.67 -34.81 -12.24
C THR A 298 -4.17 -34.43 -10.85
N LEU A 299 -5.36 -33.84 -10.80
CA LEU A 299 -6.11 -33.57 -9.58
C LEU A 299 -7.08 -34.73 -9.38
N HIS A 300 -6.96 -35.41 -8.24
CA HIS A 300 -7.87 -36.45 -7.79
C HIS A 300 -8.83 -35.86 -6.75
N ILE A 301 -10.14 -35.95 -7.01
CA ILE A 301 -11.21 -35.42 -6.15
C ILE A 301 -11.94 -36.58 -5.47
N ASP A 302 -12.29 -36.41 -4.19
CA ASP A 302 -12.99 -37.43 -3.39
C ASP A 302 -14.35 -37.85 -3.99
N GLU A 303 -14.39 -39.05 -4.57
CA GLU A 303 -15.59 -39.64 -5.17
C GLU A 303 -16.70 -39.95 -4.15
N GLU A 304 -16.37 -40.27 -2.90
CA GLU A 304 -17.39 -40.50 -1.87
C GLU A 304 -18.09 -39.18 -1.52
N PHE A 305 -17.33 -38.07 -1.44
CA PHE A 305 -17.91 -36.74 -1.31
C PHE A 305 -18.74 -36.34 -2.53
N LEU A 306 -18.23 -36.50 -3.76
CA LEU A 306 -18.98 -36.12 -4.97
C LEU A 306 -20.29 -36.92 -5.12
N ASN A 307 -20.28 -38.20 -4.81
CA ASN A 307 -21.46 -39.07 -4.92
C ASN A 307 -22.37 -39.08 -3.68
N ALA A 308 -21.99 -38.42 -2.58
CA ALA A 308 -22.79 -38.39 -1.36
C ALA A 308 -24.13 -37.66 -1.58
N PRO A 309 -25.29 -38.24 -1.23
CA PRO A 309 -26.61 -37.58 -1.29
C PRO A 309 -26.78 -36.35 -0.36
N SER A 310 -25.71 -35.94 0.35
CA SER A 310 -25.64 -34.75 1.19
C SER A 310 -24.80 -33.62 0.60
N THR A 311 -24.14 -33.84 -0.55
CA THR A 311 -23.36 -32.84 -1.28
C THR A 311 -24.28 -32.06 -2.21
N ILE A 312 -24.35 -30.74 -2.03
CA ILE A 312 -25.24 -29.86 -2.80
C ILE A 312 -24.42 -29.12 -3.85
N TYR A 313 -24.74 -29.41 -5.11
CA TYR A 313 -24.08 -28.84 -6.26
C TYR A 313 -24.54 -27.39 -6.55
N PRO A 314 -23.68 -26.53 -7.14
CA PRO A 314 -22.35 -26.85 -7.65
C PRO A 314 -21.31 -27.14 -6.56
N VAL A 315 -20.31 -27.95 -6.92
CA VAL A 315 -19.10 -28.19 -6.13
C VAL A 315 -17.96 -27.42 -6.77
N THR A 316 -17.12 -26.76 -5.97
CA THR A 316 -15.93 -26.05 -6.45
C THR A 316 -14.67 -26.78 -5.99
N VAL A 317 -13.77 -27.05 -6.94
CA VAL A 317 -12.37 -27.42 -6.72
C VAL A 317 -11.54 -26.14 -6.91
N ASP A 318 -10.73 -25.77 -5.92
CA ASP A 318 -10.29 -24.37 -5.74
C ASP A 318 -8.75 -24.22 -5.55
N PRO A 319 -7.90 -24.67 -6.49
CA PRO A 319 -6.45 -24.50 -6.39
C PRO A 319 -5.99 -23.04 -6.64
N THR A 320 -4.84 -22.66 -6.10
CA THR A 320 -4.24 -21.31 -6.29
C THR A 320 -2.79 -21.47 -6.76
N PHE A 321 -2.38 -20.77 -7.82
CA PHE A 321 -0.97 -20.65 -8.21
C PHE A 321 -0.39 -19.32 -7.72
N THR A 322 0.78 -19.37 -7.11
CA THR A 322 1.49 -18.19 -6.61
C THR A 322 2.97 -18.23 -6.99
N PHE A 323 3.53 -17.10 -7.41
CA PHE A 323 4.96 -16.84 -7.31
C PHE A 323 5.31 -16.41 -5.88
N ASN A 324 6.47 -16.85 -5.41
CA ASN A 324 7.00 -16.52 -4.09
C ASN A 324 7.69 -15.15 -4.13
N VAL A 325 6.91 -14.10 -4.36
CA VAL A 325 7.31 -12.73 -4.04
C VAL A 325 7.64 -12.64 -2.55
N ASN A 326 8.59 -11.78 -2.18
CA ASN A 326 8.97 -11.57 -0.78
C ASN A 326 7.73 -11.26 0.09
N THR A 327 7.38 -12.18 1.00
CA THR A 327 6.28 -11.98 1.95
C THR A 327 6.79 -11.29 3.22
N SER A 328 5.92 -10.49 3.84
CA SER A 328 6.38 -9.57 4.88
C SER A 328 5.49 -9.40 6.12
N THR A 329 4.26 -9.88 6.15
CA THR A 329 3.71 -10.45 7.40
C THR A 329 3.84 -11.97 7.27
N ASN A 330 3.71 -12.67 8.38
CA ASN A 330 3.58 -14.13 8.41
C ASN A 330 2.60 -14.47 9.53
N ASP A 331 1.64 -15.36 9.27
CA ASP A 331 0.76 -15.89 10.30
C ASP A 331 0.54 -17.41 10.19
N ALA A 332 0.14 -18.04 11.29
CA ALA A 332 -0.06 -19.49 11.32
C ALA A 332 -0.99 -19.89 12.46
N ILE A 333 -2.03 -20.66 12.14
CA ILE A 333 -2.91 -21.26 13.12
C ILE A 333 -2.30 -22.58 13.64
N VAL A 334 -2.27 -22.76 14.95
CA VAL A 334 -1.87 -24.03 15.58
C VAL A 334 -3.00 -24.62 16.41
N TYR A 335 -3.42 -25.83 16.05
CA TYR A 335 -4.58 -26.52 16.60
C TYR A 335 -4.18 -27.58 17.63
N SER A 336 -4.82 -27.58 18.81
CA SER A 336 -4.55 -28.57 19.85
C SER A 336 -5.01 -29.99 19.50
N GLY A 337 -5.91 -30.15 18.52
CA GLY A 337 -6.33 -31.43 17.96
C GLY A 337 -5.43 -31.97 16.85
N ALA A 338 -4.66 -31.11 16.17
CA ALA A 338 -3.70 -31.48 15.12
C ALA A 338 -2.26 -31.13 15.54
N PRO A 339 -1.73 -31.73 16.62
CA PRO A 339 -0.67 -31.09 17.41
C PRO A 339 0.71 -31.02 16.73
N SER A 340 0.92 -31.81 15.67
CA SER A 340 2.17 -31.85 14.88
C SER A 340 2.01 -31.34 13.45
N ALA A 341 0.84 -30.83 13.06
CA ALA A 341 0.65 -30.24 11.74
C ALA A 341 1.22 -28.81 11.69
N ALA A 342 1.84 -28.45 10.56
CA ALA A 342 2.19 -27.07 10.22
C ALA A 342 1.16 -26.54 9.24
N LEU A 343 0.52 -25.42 9.59
CA LEU A 343 -0.70 -24.90 8.96
C LEU A 343 -0.61 -23.36 8.79
N GLY A 344 0.55 -22.88 8.35
CA GLY A 344 0.69 -21.49 7.91
C GLY A 344 -0.03 -21.24 6.60
N ASP A 345 0.15 -22.13 5.61
CA ASP A 345 -0.47 -22.08 4.27
C ASP A 345 -2.03 -22.15 4.23
N ASN A 346 -2.70 -22.00 5.38
CA ASN A 346 -4.14 -22.14 5.54
C ASN A 346 -4.88 -20.84 5.24
N HIS A 347 -5.74 -20.82 4.20
CA HIS A 347 -6.59 -19.66 3.86
C HIS A 347 -7.45 -19.11 5.03
N TYR A 348 -7.76 -19.92 6.05
CA TYR A 348 -8.67 -19.59 7.15
C TYR A 348 -8.12 -20.00 8.53
N HIS A 349 -8.09 -19.05 9.47
CA HIS A 349 -7.55 -19.25 10.82
C HIS A 349 -8.67 -19.23 11.88
N HIS A 350 -9.05 -20.40 12.40
CA HIS A 350 -10.09 -20.55 13.44
C HIS A 350 -9.53 -20.29 14.85
N VAL A 351 -9.70 -19.07 15.37
CA VAL A 351 -9.18 -18.69 16.69
C VAL A 351 -10.25 -18.86 17.78
N GLY A 352 -10.28 -20.06 18.34
CA GLY A 352 -11.25 -20.49 19.34
C GLY A 352 -11.37 -22.01 19.37
N TYR A 353 -12.50 -22.53 19.84
CA TYR A 353 -12.83 -23.94 19.67
C TYR A 353 -13.45 -24.16 18.29
N CYS A 354 -12.67 -24.65 17.34
CA CYS A 354 -13.12 -24.92 15.97
C CYS A 354 -14.20 -26.01 15.98
N ASP A 355 -13.83 -27.23 16.37
CA ASP A 355 -14.68 -28.43 16.34
C ASP A 355 -14.06 -29.56 17.19
N ASP A 356 -14.61 -30.78 17.07
CA ASP A 356 -14.11 -31.96 17.76
C ASP A 356 -12.84 -32.61 17.15
N THR A 357 -12.40 -32.20 15.96
CA THR A 357 -11.19 -32.68 15.29
C THR A 357 -10.00 -31.78 15.61
N TYR A 358 -10.09 -30.49 15.30
CA TYR A 358 -9.02 -29.49 15.49
C TYR A 358 -8.98 -28.93 16.91
N LYS A 359 -10.06 -29.06 17.69
CA LYS A 359 -10.18 -28.53 19.07
C LYS A 359 -9.90 -27.02 19.12
N ILE A 360 -8.85 -26.59 19.82
CA ILE A 360 -8.58 -25.16 20.09
C ILE A 360 -7.47 -24.65 19.19
N GLY A 361 -7.77 -23.63 18.39
CA GLY A 361 -6.80 -22.91 17.56
C GLY A 361 -6.21 -21.68 18.25
N TYR A 362 -4.91 -21.47 18.06
CA TYR A 362 -4.19 -20.26 18.46
C TYR A 362 -3.42 -19.71 17.26
N LEU A 363 -3.57 -18.42 16.95
CA LEU A 363 -2.95 -17.79 15.78
C LEU A 363 -1.66 -17.08 16.20
N LEU A 364 -0.51 -17.50 15.66
CA LEU A 364 0.74 -16.76 15.76
C LEU A 364 0.83 -15.76 14.60
N VAL A 365 1.34 -14.55 14.85
CA VAL A 365 1.55 -13.52 13.81
C VAL A 365 2.88 -12.82 14.06
N LYS A 366 3.71 -12.61 13.02
CA LYS A 366 4.95 -11.81 13.07
C LYS A 366 5.02 -10.87 11.86
N PHE A 367 5.73 -9.76 12.01
CA PHE A 367 5.63 -8.61 11.10
C PHE A 367 6.96 -8.21 10.42
N PRO A 368 7.58 -9.06 9.58
CA PRO A 368 8.78 -8.70 8.81
C PRO A 368 8.75 -7.37 8.02
N SER A 369 7.64 -6.88 7.46
CA SER A 369 7.57 -5.56 6.79
C SER A 369 7.66 -4.44 7.81
N LEU A 370 7.00 -4.56 8.96
CA LEU A 370 7.18 -3.59 10.06
C LEU A 370 8.62 -3.64 10.61
N GLN A 371 9.27 -4.81 10.61
CA GLN A 371 10.69 -4.97 10.96
C GLN A 371 11.62 -4.33 9.93
N ASN A 372 11.35 -4.51 8.63
CA ASN A 372 12.25 -4.16 7.54
C ASN A 372 11.99 -2.77 6.95
N SER A 373 10.79 -2.21 7.14
CA SER A 373 10.38 -0.89 6.64
C SER A 373 11.36 0.18 7.11
N THR A 374 12.06 0.78 6.15
CA THR A 374 13.04 1.85 6.41
C THR A 374 12.33 3.05 7.03
N PHE A 375 11.12 3.35 6.57
CA PHE A 375 10.22 4.35 7.12
C PHE A 375 9.94 4.11 8.62
N PHE A 376 9.42 2.94 9.00
CA PHE A 376 9.11 2.66 10.41
C PHE A 376 10.38 2.66 11.28
N ASN A 377 11.51 2.22 10.73
CA ASN A 377 12.80 2.24 11.43
C ASN A 377 13.35 3.67 11.65
N LYS A 378 13.14 4.60 10.71
CA LYS A 378 13.49 6.03 10.86
C LYS A 378 12.64 6.77 11.90
N LEU A 379 11.37 6.41 12.08
CA LEU A 379 10.50 7.05 13.07
C LEU A 379 11.01 6.87 14.51
N SER A 380 10.89 7.91 15.34
CA SER A 380 11.14 7.82 16.79
C SER A 380 9.91 7.34 17.55
N ASN A 381 10.12 6.75 18.75
CA ASN A 381 9.03 6.28 19.62
C ASN A 381 8.05 7.40 20.07
N THR A 382 8.44 8.68 19.92
CA THR A 382 7.59 9.85 20.16
C THR A 382 6.80 10.31 18.92
N ARG A 383 7.26 10.01 17.69
CA ARG A 383 6.52 10.31 16.45
C ARG A 383 5.44 9.27 16.13
N ILE A 384 5.63 8.01 16.52
CA ILE A 384 4.63 6.94 16.39
C ILE A 384 3.48 7.19 17.39
N ASN A 385 2.27 7.49 16.92
CA ASN A 385 1.09 7.60 17.78
C ASN A 385 0.53 6.21 18.08
N SER A 386 0.23 5.43 17.04
CA SER A 386 -0.33 4.08 17.15
C SER A 386 0.19 3.16 16.05
N VAL A 387 0.20 1.86 16.35
CA VAL A 387 0.35 0.78 15.37
C VAL A 387 -0.77 -0.24 15.63
N THR A 388 -1.51 -0.65 14.60
CA THR A 388 -2.52 -1.71 14.71
C THR A 388 -2.28 -2.80 13.67
N TYR A 389 -2.57 -4.05 14.04
CA TYR A 389 -2.71 -5.16 13.09
C TYR A 389 -4.19 -5.30 12.77
N ASN A 390 -4.53 -5.18 11.49
CA ASN A 390 -5.89 -5.15 10.98
C ASN A 390 -6.15 -6.45 10.22
N VAL A 391 -7.24 -7.14 10.60
CA VAL A 391 -7.59 -8.47 10.05
C VAL A 391 -9.10 -8.57 9.83
N ARG A 392 -9.52 -9.17 8.71
CA ARG A 392 -10.94 -9.40 8.38
C ARG A 392 -11.43 -10.66 9.11
N LYS A 393 -12.54 -10.58 9.84
CA LYS A 393 -13.29 -11.77 10.25
C LYS A 393 -14.16 -12.24 9.07
N SER A 394 -13.78 -13.33 8.43
CA SER A 394 -14.50 -13.93 7.30
C SER A 394 -15.58 -14.93 7.73
N GLY A 395 -15.44 -15.60 8.88
CA GLY A 395 -16.34 -16.68 9.29
C GLY A 395 -16.45 -16.90 10.80
N GLY A 396 -17.16 -17.96 11.19
CA GLY A 396 -17.52 -18.22 12.60
C GLY A 396 -18.72 -17.38 13.07
N SER A 397 -19.33 -17.77 14.20
CA SER A 397 -20.65 -17.30 14.62
C SER A 397 -20.81 -15.77 14.74
N THR A 398 -21.81 -15.23 14.04
CA THR A 398 -22.24 -13.83 14.10
C THR A 398 -23.39 -13.57 15.10
N SER A 399 -24.00 -14.64 15.65
CA SER A 399 -25.10 -14.51 16.62
C SER A 399 -24.61 -14.09 18.01
N SER A 400 -23.40 -14.53 18.39
CA SER A 400 -22.72 -14.23 19.65
C SER A 400 -21.50 -13.34 19.43
N SER A 401 -20.99 -12.69 20.48
CA SER A 401 -19.71 -11.97 20.47
C SER A 401 -18.62 -12.79 21.18
N ALA A 402 -17.37 -12.67 20.75
CA ALA A 402 -16.21 -13.31 21.38
C ALA A 402 -15.01 -12.36 21.39
N THR A 403 -14.32 -12.30 22.52
CA THR A 403 -13.14 -11.46 22.74
C THR A 403 -11.88 -12.25 22.44
N LEU A 404 -11.15 -11.81 21.42
CA LEU A 404 -9.80 -12.26 21.11
C LEU A 404 -8.81 -11.32 21.80
N THR A 405 -7.73 -11.88 22.34
CA THR A 405 -6.66 -11.11 23.00
C THR A 405 -5.33 -11.47 22.36
N ALA A 406 -4.58 -10.45 21.94
CA ALA A 406 -3.20 -10.57 21.49
C ALA A 406 -2.25 -10.52 22.70
N TYR A 407 -1.23 -11.37 22.68
CA TYR A 407 -0.18 -11.47 23.69
C TYR A 407 1.19 -11.48 23.02
N TYR A 408 2.24 -11.07 23.72
CA TYR A 408 3.60 -11.34 23.27
C TYR A 408 3.82 -12.86 23.17
N TYR A 409 4.37 -13.34 22.06
CA TYR A 409 4.79 -14.73 21.98
C TYR A 409 6.24 -14.86 22.51
N THR A 410 6.45 -15.72 23.51
CA THR A 410 7.74 -15.80 24.23
C THR A 410 8.61 -16.99 23.83
N GLY A 411 8.09 -17.91 23.01
CA GLY A 411 8.76 -19.14 22.57
C GLY A 411 9.90 -18.95 21.58
N ASN A 412 10.17 -19.95 20.73
CA ASN A 412 11.24 -19.87 19.72
C ASN A 412 10.80 -19.07 18.48
N SER A 413 11.75 -18.60 17.66
CA SER A 413 11.45 -18.08 16.32
C SER A 413 10.86 -19.18 15.43
N TRP A 414 10.05 -18.82 14.43
CA TRP A 414 9.21 -19.76 13.69
C TRP A 414 8.94 -19.34 12.22
N SER A 415 8.43 -20.26 11.39
CA SER A 415 7.92 -20.03 10.03
C SER A 415 6.59 -20.77 9.81
N GLU A 416 5.78 -20.32 8.86
CA GLU A 416 4.55 -21.01 8.40
C GLU A 416 4.77 -22.50 8.16
N SER A 417 5.84 -22.82 7.45
CA SER A 417 6.23 -24.18 7.03
C SER A 417 6.70 -25.11 8.15
N SER A 418 6.88 -24.61 9.39
CA SER A 418 7.51 -25.40 10.48
C SER A 418 6.86 -25.24 11.86
N VAL A 419 5.95 -24.28 12.03
CA VAL A 419 5.29 -24.05 13.31
C VAL A 419 4.12 -25.00 13.51
N THR A 420 4.17 -25.76 14.60
CA THR A 420 3.14 -26.73 15.00
C THR A 420 2.67 -26.37 16.40
N TYR A 421 1.53 -26.90 16.84
CA TYR A 421 1.07 -26.70 18.23
C TYR A 421 2.11 -27.17 19.26
N ASN A 422 2.76 -28.30 18.99
CA ASN A 422 3.84 -28.86 19.82
C ASN A 422 5.08 -27.95 19.87
N SER A 423 5.54 -27.40 18.73
CA SER A 423 6.71 -26.52 18.70
C SER A 423 6.40 -25.09 19.18
N ALA A 424 5.17 -24.62 19.00
CA ALA A 424 4.69 -23.35 19.52
C ALA A 424 4.48 -23.38 21.05
N ASN A 425 3.93 -24.46 21.60
CA ASN A 425 3.63 -24.64 23.03
C ASN A 425 3.00 -23.37 23.66
N VAL A 426 1.93 -22.87 23.04
CA VAL A 426 1.28 -21.58 23.36
C VAL A 426 0.88 -21.50 24.84
N ALA A 427 0.54 -22.62 25.48
CA ALA A 427 0.24 -22.70 26.91
C ALA A 427 1.41 -22.24 27.81
N SER A 428 2.65 -22.54 27.43
CA SER A 428 3.87 -22.12 28.15
C SER A 428 4.45 -20.81 27.62
N ASN A 429 4.26 -20.53 26.33
CA ASN A 429 4.92 -19.47 25.58
C ASN A 429 4.05 -18.22 25.34
N THR A 430 3.08 -17.95 26.24
CA THR A 430 2.29 -16.71 26.25
C THR A 430 2.90 -15.71 27.23
N GLY A 431 3.27 -14.53 26.75
CA GLY A 431 3.72 -13.39 27.56
C GLY A 431 2.58 -12.47 28.03
N PRO A 432 2.87 -11.21 28.37
CA PRO A 432 1.85 -10.22 28.72
C PRO A 432 0.84 -9.97 27.60
N SER A 433 -0.39 -9.59 27.96
CA SER A 433 -1.41 -9.14 27.00
C SER A 433 -1.05 -7.78 26.40
N ILE A 434 -1.26 -7.65 25.09
CA ILE A 434 -1.00 -6.44 24.29
C ILE A 434 -2.29 -5.64 24.11
N SER A 435 -3.35 -6.29 23.59
CA SER A 435 -4.67 -5.70 23.36
C SER A 435 -5.74 -6.77 23.18
N SER A 436 -7.01 -6.38 23.32
CA SER A 436 -8.19 -7.27 23.18
C SER A 436 -9.24 -6.64 22.27
N VAL A 437 -9.88 -7.45 21.43
CA VAL A 437 -10.91 -7.04 20.45
C VAL A 437 -12.11 -7.97 20.56
N SER A 438 -13.32 -7.42 20.64
CA SER A 438 -14.57 -8.18 20.71
C SER A 438 -15.22 -8.27 19.34
N MET A 439 -15.18 -9.45 18.73
CA MET A 439 -15.61 -9.67 17.34
C MET A 439 -16.97 -10.36 17.26
N ARG A 440 -17.81 -9.95 16.30
CA ARG A 440 -19.15 -10.51 16.06
C ARG A 440 -19.51 -10.55 14.58
N ALA A 441 -19.72 -9.40 13.94
CA ALA A 441 -20.06 -9.32 12.52
C ALA A 441 -18.86 -9.73 11.65
N ASN A 442 -19.11 -10.21 10.44
CA ASN A 442 -18.03 -10.28 9.44
C ASN A 442 -17.66 -8.84 9.09
N SER A 443 -16.41 -8.46 9.36
CA SER A 443 -15.96 -7.07 9.33
C SER A 443 -14.44 -6.99 9.55
N TRP A 444 -13.88 -5.79 9.39
CA TRP A 444 -12.51 -5.48 9.79
C TRP A 444 -12.39 -5.32 11.31
N TYR A 445 -11.28 -5.81 11.86
CA TYR A 445 -10.97 -5.70 13.28
C TYR A 445 -9.48 -5.42 13.53
N SER A 446 -9.19 -4.50 14.45
CA SER A 446 -7.85 -3.95 14.67
C SER A 446 -7.32 -4.27 16.07
N PHE A 447 -6.27 -5.09 16.15
CA PHE A 447 -5.49 -5.28 17.38
C PHE A 447 -4.49 -4.14 17.53
N ASN A 448 -4.61 -3.32 18.58
CA ASN A 448 -3.60 -2.31 18.86
C ASN A 448 -2.29 -2.99 19.32
N ILE A 449 -1.24 -2.91 18.51
CA ILE A 449 0.08 -3.50 18.77
C ILE A 449 1.15 -2.43 19.07
N THR A 450 0.76 -1.18 19.30
CA THR A 450 1.67 -0.03 19.51
C THR A 450 2.75 -0.30 20.57
N SER A 451 2.38 -0.96 21.67
CA SER A 451 3.32 -1.32 22.74
C SER A 451 4.33 -2.36 22.29
N ALA A 452 3.89 -3.38 21.55
CA ALA A 452 4.75 -4.44 21.01
C ALA A 452 5.66 -3.92 19.90
N ALA A 453 5.14 -3.11 18.97
CA ALA A 453 5.91 -2.48 17.90
C ALA A 453 7.07 -1.61 18.45
N LYS A 454 6.81 -0.82 19.50
CA LYS A 454 7.85 -0.03 20.17
C LYS A 454 8.86 -0.91 20.92
N ALA A 455 8.39 -1.97 21.59
CA ALA A 455 9.23 -2.89 22.35
C ALA A 455 10.03 -3.88 21.47
N TRP A 456 9.63 -4.13 20.22
CA TRP A 456 10.47 -4.80 19.22
C TRP A 456 11.55 -3.85 18.68
N LYS A 457 11.17 -2.60 18.41
CA LYS A 457 12.04 -1.55 17.88
C LYS A 457 13.15 -1.12 18.87
N ASP A 458 12.89 -1.16 20.18
CA ASP A 458 13.91 -0.92 21.21
C ASP A 458 14.66 -2.19 21.68
N GLY A 459 14.29 -3.36 21.16
CA GLY A 459 14.94 -4.64 21.45
C GLY A 459 14.51 -5.32 22.76
N THR A 460 13.55 -4.78 23.50
CA THR A 460 12.99 -5.43 24.71
C THR A 460 12.30 -6.77 24.39
N TYR A 461 11.71 -6.88 23.20
CA TYR A 461 11.18 -8.13 22.62
C TYR A 461 11.76 -8.31 21.20
N SER A 462 11.58 -9.48 20.59
CA SER A 462 12.08 -9.74 19.23
C SER A 462 10.94 -9.86 18.21
N TYR A 463 11.09 -9.15 17.08
CA TYR A 463 10.23 -9.29 15.90
C TYR A 463 10.12 -10.75 15.41
N SER A 464 11.20 -11.55 15.52
CA SER A 464 11.24 -12.94 15.03
C SER A 464 10.34 -13.91 15.82
N LYS A 465 9.70 -13.43 16.90
CA LYS A 465 8.69 -14.16 17.67
C LYS A 465 7.27 -13.63 17.41
N GLY A 466 7.11 -12.32 17.32
CA GLY A 466 5.81 -11.67 17.10
C GLY A 466 4.84 -11.80 18.27
N ILE A 467 3.57 -12.04 17.95
CA ILE A 467 2.44 -12.16 18.89
C ILE A 467 1.75 -13.53 18.77
N VAL A 468 0.93 -13.85 19.77
CA VAL A 468 -0.06 -14.92 19.69
C VAL A 468 -1.45 -14.37 20.06
N ILE A 469 -2.42 -14.61 19.20
CA ILE A 469 -3.82 -14.21 19.35
C ILE A 469 -4.61 -15.43 19.86
N LYS A 470 -5.37 -15.22 20.92
CA LYS A 470 -6.07 -16.29 21.66
C LYS A 470 -7.51 -15.88 21.94
N ASN A 471 -8.45 -16.81 21.78
CA ASN A 471 -9.82 -16.60 22.21
C ASN A 471 -9.88 -16.59 23.75
N THR A 472 -10.50 -15.56 24.31
CA THR A 472 -10.57 -15.30 25.75
C THR A 472 -12.00 -15.27 26.30
N THR A 473 -13.01 -15.50 25.47
CA THR A 473 -14.40 -15.67 25.94
C THR A 473 -14.71 -17.13 26.27
N ASN A 474 -14.47 -18.06 25.34
CA ASN A 474 -14.73 -19.48 25.55
C ASN A 474 -13.93 -20.34 24.56
N ASN A 475 -13.37 -21.45 25.05
CA ASN A 475 -12.62 -22.43 24.26
C ASN A 475 -13.21 -23.85 24.41
N SER A 476 -14.54 -23.94 24.48
CA SER A 476 -15.31 -25.19 24.62
C SER A 476 -16.58 -25.20 23.77
N SER A 477 -16.72 -24.29 22.81
CA SER A 477 -17.86 -24.20 21.89
C SER A 477 -17.53 -23.31 20.68
N SER A 478 -17.82 -23.82 19.48
CA SER A 478 -17.69 -23.10 18.21
C SER A 478 -18.65 -21.90 18.05
N THR A 479 -19.60 -21.72 18.98
CA THR A 479 -20.38 -20.47 19.08
C THR A 479 -19.49 -19.24 19.33
N TYR A 480 -18.30 -19.43 19.89
CA TYR A 480 -17.34 -18.36 20.16
C TYR A 480 -16.13 -18.37 19.22
N ASP A 481 -16.03 -19.34 18.32
CA ASP A 481 -14.94 -19.43 17.34
C ASP A 481 -14.97 -18.27 16.33
N ARG A 482 -13.79 -17.87 15.86
CA ARG A 482 -13.58 -16.71 15.01
C ARG A 482 -12.62 -17.07 13.89
N VAL A 483 -13.19 -17.23 12.69
CA VAL A 483 -12.41 -17.43 11.47
C VAL A 483 -11.95 -16.08 10.98
N LEU A 484 -10.64 -15.90 11.01
CA LEU A 484 -9.94 -14.76 10.46
C LEU A 484 -9.45 -15.10 9.05
N ALA A 485 -9.47 -14.12 8.15
CA ALA A 485 -8.75 -14.20 6.90
C ALA A 485 -7.24 -14.30 7.22
N SER A 486 -6.60 -15.32 6.66
CA SER A 486 -5.15 -15.49 6.65
C SER A 486 -4.49 -14.49 5.70
N THR A 487 -3.18 -14.62 5.57
CA THR A 487 -2.40 -13.84 4.62
C THR A 487 -2.53 -14.35 3.19
N GLU A 488 -2.60 -15.67 3.05
CA GLU A 488 -2.87 -16.46 1.85
C GLU A 488 -4.23 -16.10 1.24
N TYR A 489 -5.19 -15.68 2.08
CA TYR A 489 -6.47 -15.17 1.63
C TYR A 489 -6.35 -13.91 0.75
N GLY A 490 -5.26 -13.14 0.85
CA GLY A 490 -4.96 -12.05 -0.09
C GLY A 490 -4.76 -12.52 -1.54
N GLY A 491 -4.40 -13.80 -1.74
CA GLY A 491 -4.37 -14.47 -3.04
C GLY A 491 -5.73 -15.00 -3.52
N VAL A 492 -6.80 -14.81 -2.74
CA VAL A 492 -8.19 -15.13 -3.14
C VAL A 492 -9.01 -13.85 -3.22
N ASN A 493 -8.93 -13.01 -2.18
CA ASN A 493 -9.41 -11.64 -2.22
C ASN A 493 -8.42 -10.69 -1.51
N SER A 494 -7.64 -9.99 -2.34
CA SER A 494 -6.80 -8.82 -2.05
C SER A 494 -7.43 -7.86 -1.02
N SER A 495 -8.71 -7.50 -1.17
CA SER A 495 -9.40 -6.56 -0.26
C SER A 495 -9.69 -7.10 1.14
N TYR A 496 -9.33 -8.37 1.42
CA TYR A 496 -9.36 -8.99 2.75
C TYR A 496 -7.95 -9.27 3.31
N MET A 497 -6.87 -8.98 2.56
CA MET A 497 -5.48 -9.20 2.97
C MET A 497 -5.14 -8.46 4.29
N PRO A 498 -4.69 -9.14 5.36
CA PRO A 498 -4.31 -8.50 6.61
C PRO A 498 -3.16 -7.49 6.43
N TYR A 499 -3.25 -6.36 7.15
CA TYR A 499 -2.29 -5.26 7.03
C TYR A 499 -2.00 -4.59 8.38
N VAL A 500 -0.88 -3.87 8.47
CA VAL A 500 -0.50 -3.08 9.64
C VAL A 500 -0.66 -1.60 9.30
N THR A 501 -1.39 -0.83 10.11
CA THR A 501 -1.35 0.64 10.02
C THR A 501 -0.40 1.22 11.06
N VAL A 502 0.39 2.21 10.65
CA VAL A 502 1.21 3.07 11.51
C VAL A 502 0.69 4.49 11.39
N VAL A 503 0.10 5.02 12.46
CA VAL A 503 -0.28 6.44 12.54
C VAL A 503 0.87 7.20 13.20
N TYR A 504 1.41 8.20 12.51
CA TYR A 504 2.61 8.92 12.93
C TYR A 504 2.51 10.41 12.66
N ARG A 505 3.33 11.20 13.36
CA ARG A 505 3.46 12.64 13.08
C ARG A 505 4.29 12.89 11.84
N ASN A 506 3.67 13.52 10.84
CA ASN A 506 4.34 14.06 9.67
C ASN A 506 5.13 15.32 10.08
N GLY A 507 6.32 15.49 9.52
CA GLY A 507 7.33 16.42 10.01
C GLY A 507 7.70 16.18 11.48
N TYR A 508 8.38 17.18 12.06
CA TYR A 508 9.00 17.11 13.38
C TYR A 508 8.11 17.62 14.53
N THR A 509 6.80 17.82 14.33
CA THR A 509 5.92 18.46 15.33
C THR A 509 5.87 17.67 16.66
N SER A 510 6.63 18.07 17.69
CA SER A 510 6.90 17.20 18.86
C SER A 510 5.84 17.26 19.98
N GLY A 511 4.59 16.98 19.62
CA GLY A 511 3.53 16.67 20.58
C GLY A 511 2.95 17.90 21.28
N ALA A 512 2.97 17.91 22.61
CA ALA A 512 2.24 18.88 23.43
C ALA A 512 3.20 19.73 24.29
N PHE A 513 3.30 21.02 23.97
CA PHE A 513 4.25 21.95 24.58
C PHE A 513 3.69 22.63 25.83
N THR A 514 4.57 22.96 26.78
CA THR A 514 4.22 23.69 28.01
C THR A 514 4.01 25.19 27.80
N SER A 515 4.45 25.73 26.66
CA SER A 515 4.30 27.14 26.28
C SER A 515 4.42 27.33 24.76
N ALA A 516 3.89 28.44 24.24
CA ALA A 516 4.13 28.88 22.86
C ALA A 516 5.63 29.10 22.59
N ASP A 517 6.40 29.55 23.58
CA ASP A 517 7.86 29.71 23.50
C ASP A 517 8.62 28.38 23.41
N ALA A 518 8.01 27.26 23.84
CA ALA A 518 8.53 25.91 23.64
C ALA A 518 8.13 25.34 22.27
N ALA A 519 6.88 25.55 21.84
CA ALA A 519 6.43 25.22 20.48
C ALA A 519 7.30 25.92 19.41
N ALA A 520 7.64 27.19 19.64
CA ALA A 520 8.55 27.97 18.80
C ALA A 520 9.96 27.39 18.71
N LYS A 521 10.47 26.77 19.79
CA LYS A 521 11.80 26.13 19.82
C LYS A 521 11.80 24.81 19.06
N ASP A 522 10.74 24.03 19.20
CA ASP A 522 10.58 22.78 18.44
C ASP A 522 10.54 23.03 16.93
N PHE A 523 9.69 23.98 16.49
CA PHE A 523 9.66 24.44 15.09
C PHE A 523 11.04 24.89 14.59
N ALA A 524 11.82 25.59 15.41
CA ALA A 524 13.16 26.01 15.03
C ALA A 524 14.12 24.81 14.90
N THR A 525 14.15 23.90 15.87
CA THR A 525 14.93 22.65 15.82
C THR A 525 14.59 21.80 14.59
N ALA A 526 13.31 21.76 14.24
CA ALA A 526 12.72 21.02 13.13
C ALA A 526 13.08 21.57 11.73
N ILE A 527 12.90 22.88 11.53
CA ILE A 527 12.76 23.46 10.18
C ILE A 527 13.96 24.32 9.77
N TYR A 528 14.78 24.75 10.74
CA TYR A 528 15.89 25.69 10.50
C TYR A 528 16.80 25.27 9.33
N SER A 529 17.27 24.02 9.32
CA SER A 529 18.18 23.53 8.26
C SER A 529 17.54 23.56 6.88
N SER A 530 16.28 23.14 6.75
CA SER A 530 15.53 23.19 5.49
C SER A 530 15.39 24.64 5.00
N GLY A 531 14.96 25.55 5.89
CA GLY A 531 14.88 26.99 5.64
C GLY A 531 16.21 27.59 5.15
N MET A 532 17.31 27.28 5.85
CA MET A 532 18.63 27.79 5.47
C MET A 532 19.19 27.14 4.20
N TYR A 533 18.87 25.87 3.92
CA TYR A 533 19.36 25.11 2.77
C TYR A 533 18.71 25.56 1.45
N VAL A 534 17.38 25.58 1.36
CA VAL A 534 16.68 26.09 0.15
C VAL A 534 16.51 27.60 0.15
N ARG A 535 16.80 28.30 1.25
CA ARG A 535 16.57 29.76 1.41
C ARG A 535 15.10 30.18 1.24
N PHE A 536 14.17 29.33 1.68
CA PHE A 536 12.73 29.64 1.74
C PHE A 536 12.31 29.98 3.17
N GLU A 537 11.27 30.79 3.28
CA GLU A 537 10.56 31.00 4.53
C GLU A 537 9.52 29.90 4.69
N TYR A 538 9.54 29.30 5.89
CA TYR A 538 8.56 28.32 6.35
C TYR A 538 7.76 28.93 7.49
N CYS A 539 6.50 28.53 7.68
CA CYS A 539 5.65 29.07 8.76
C CYS A 539 4.65 28.07 9.35
N ALA A 540 4.19 28.34 10.57
CA ALA A 540 3.06 27.66 11.21
C ALA A 540 2.32 28.59 12.20
N ALA A 541 1.03 28.37 12.41
CA ALA A 541 0.26 29.03 13.47
C ALA A 541 0.39 28.28 14.81
N ILE A 542 0.72 29.00 15.88
CA ILE A 542 0.83 28.47 17.24
C ILE A 542 -0.53 28.59 17.93
N TYR A 543 -0.99 27.49 18.53
CA TYR A 543 -2.29 27.41 19.20
C TYR A 543 -2.21 26.71 20.56
N ARG A 544 -3.27 26.82 21.36
CA ARG A 544 -3.39 26.24 22.70
C ARG A 544 -4.67 25.42 22.82
N SER A 545 -4.55 24.19 23.31
CA SER A 545 -5.66 23.33 23.72
C SER A 545 -5.51 22.95 25.19
N GLY A 546 -6.48 23.33 26.02
CA GLY A 546 -6.38 23.20 27.48
C GLY A 546 -5.17 23.96 28.05
N SER A 547 -4.32 23.26 28.80
CA SER A 547 -3.05 23.76 29.33
C SER A 547 -1.90 23.80 28.30
N ASN A 548 -2.07 23.09 27.18
CA ASN A 548 -0.96 22.71 26.30
C ASN A 548 -0.95 23.55 25.02
N TYR A 549 0.24 23.75 24.47
CA TYR A 549 0.48 24.49 23.24
C TYR A 549 0.93 23.55 22.13
N TYR A 550 0.69 23.96 20.89
CA TYR A 550 0.90 23.21 19.66
C TYR A 550 1.23 24.21 18.55
N TYR A 551 1.67 23.72 17.39
CA TYR A 551 1.65 24.49 16.15
C TYR A 551 1.01 23.67 15.03
N THR A 552 0.41 24.36 14.05
CA THR A 552 -0.15 23.74 12.85
C THR A 552 0.95 23.12 12.00
N ASN A 553 0.58 22.46 10.90
CA ASN A 553 1.56 22.08 9.90
C ASN A 553 2.42 23.25 9.45
N VAL A 554 3.67 22.90 9.17
CA VAL A 554 4.64 23.82 8.60
C VAL A 554 4.38 23.93 7.11
N GLN A 555 4.01 25.13 6.66
CA GLN A 555 3.96 25.49 5.25
C GLN A 555 5.36 25.90 4.80
N ILE A 556 5.76 25.54 3.58
CA ILE A 556 6.85 26.19 2.85
C ILE A 556 6.21 27.21 1.91
N GLU A 557 6.71 28.45 1.90
CA GLU A 557 6.06 29.54 1.18
C GLU A 557 6.98 30.13 0.10
N SER A 558 7.76 31.18 0.41
CA SER A 558 8.60 31.88 -0.57
C SER A 558 9.96 32.30 0.01
N PRO A 559 10.94 32.74 -0.81
CA PRO A 559 12.24 33.20 -0.32
C PRO A 559 12.27 34.41 0.64
N HIS A 560 11.17 35.19 0.72
CA HIS A 560 11.09 36.47 1.45
C HIS A 560 9.74 36.72 2.14
N GLY A 561 8.99 35.67 2.44
CA GLY A 561 7.77 35.81 3.19
C GLY A 561 6.85 34.60 3.14
N CYS A 562 5.94 34.59 4.09
CA CYS A 562 4.86 33.64 4.21
C CYS A 562 3.52 34.38 3.98
N PRO A 563 3.12 34.65 2.73
CA PRO A 563 1.89 35.40 2.44
C PRO A 563 0.62 34.63 2.85
N ASN A 564 0.65 33.30 2.86
CA ASN A 564 -0.54 32.46 3.08
C ASN A 564 -0.57 31.76 4.45
N ILE A 565 -0.01 32.34 5.51
CA ILE A 565 -0.02 31.73 6.87
C ILE A 565 -1.44 31.33 7.26
N ASN A 566 -1.68 30.03 7.38
CA ASN A 566 -2.99 29.51 7.77
C ASN A 566 -3.17 29.63 9.29
N ILE A 567 -3.72 30.76 9.73
CA ILE A 567 -4.07 31.02 11.14
C ILE A 567 -5.33 30.28 11.62
N ASN A 568 -5.97 29.47 10.78
CA ASN A 568 -7.11 28.65 11.20
C ASN A 568 -6.62 27.49 12.06
N VAL A 569 -6.92 27.55 13.35
CA VAL A 569 -6.52 26.55 14.36
C VAL A 569 -7.65 25.54 14.58
N PRO A 570 -7.37 24.31 15.07
CA PRO A 570 -8.39 23.29 15.27
C PRO A 570 -9.56 23.77 16.15
N SER A 571 -10.77 23.28 15.85
CA SER A 571 -11.99 23.68 16.57
C SER A 571 -11.88 23.43 18.08
N GLY A 572 -12.40 24.35 18.88
CA GLY A 572 -12.29 24.34 20.35
C GLY A 572 -10.93 24.75 20.92
N THR A 573 -9.93 25.09 20.08
CA THR A 573 -8.62 25.58 20.53
C THR A 573 -8.53 27.12 20.50
N THR A 574 -7.44 27.69 21.01
CA THR A 574 -7.17 29.14 21.00
C THR A 574 -5.94 29.45 20.14
N TYR A 575 -6.05 30.31 19.12
CA TYR A 575 -4.89 30.88 18.43
C TYR A 575 -4.07 31.76 19.38
N VAL A 576 -2.73 31.66 19.30
CA VAL A 576 -1.79 32.37 20.20
C VAL A 576 -0.81 33.26 19.42
N GLY A 577 -0.55 32.92 18.16
CA GLY A 577 0.47 33.57 17.35
C GLY A 577 0.87 32.73 16.14
N TYR A 578 1.92 33.14 15.45
CA TYR A 578 2.51 32.38 14.36
C TYR A 578 4.03 32.40 14.48
N ILE A 579 4.69 31.40 13.89
CA ILE A 579 6.13 31.35 13.75
C ILE A 579 6.53 31.24 12.28
N HIS A 580 7.65 31.83 11.92
CA HIS A 580 8.27 31.67 10.61
C HIS A 580 9.80 31.66 10.67
N THR A 581 10.46 31.25 9.58
CA THR A 581 11.92 31.30 9.42
C THR A 581 12.35 32.42 8.47
N HIS A 582 13.30 33.26 8.88
CA HIS A 582 14.02 34.15 7.97
C HIS A 582 15.33 33.49 7.50
N PRO A 583 15.47 33.07 6.23
CA PRO A 583 16.74 32.58 5.67
C PRO A 583 17.74 33.70 5.35
N ASN A 584 17.31 34.97 5.44
CA ASN A 584 18.04 36.11 4.92
C ASN A 584 18.09 37.34 5.88
N SER A 585 17.46 37.29 7.06
CA SER A 585 17.31 38.45 7.98
C SER A 585 17.41 38.07 9.46
N GLU A 586 18.00 38.95 10.27
CA GLU A 586 18.11 38.82 11.74
C GLU A 586 16.97 39.51 12.52
N SER A 587 16.02 40.13 11.83
CA SER A 587 15.00 40.98 12.46
C SER A 587 13.64 40.84 11.79
N PHE A 588 12.58 40.98 12.58
CA PHE A 588 11.20 41.08 12.07
C PHE A 588 11.03 42.25 11.08
N SER A 589 10.41 41.99 9.94
CA SER A 589 9.99 43.00 8.98
C SER A 589 8.84 43.86 9.54
N PRO A 590 8.51 45.01 8.91
CA PRO A 590 7.31 45.77 9.22
C PRO A 590 6.01 44.98 8.98
N SER A 591 6.01 44.10 7.97
CA SER A 591 4.87 43.25 7.62
C SER A 591 4.57 42.24 8.72
N ASP A 592 5.59 41.59 9.28
CA ASP A 592 5.45 40.57 10.34
C ASP A 592 4.72 41.16 11.56
N LYS A 593 5.11 42.38 11.93
CA LYS A 593 4.57 43.13 13.07
C LYS A 593 3.13 43.56 12.80
N SER A 594 2.86 44.04 11.58
CA SER A 594 1.52 44.42 11.14
C SER A 594 0.57 43.22 11.10
N TYR A 595 1.06 42.05 10.66
CA TYR A 595 0.32 40.79 10.66
C TYR A 595 0.06 40.25 12.08
N ALA A 596 1.04 40.36 12.98
CA ALA A 596 0.85 40.04 14.41
C ALA A 596 -0.26 40.90 15.05
N GLU A 597 -0.28 42.20 14.72
CA GLU A 597 -1.29 43.13 15.21
C GLU A 597 -2.68 42.89 14.63
N SER A 598 -2.79 42.57 13.33
CA SER A 598 -4.08 42.29 12.69
C SER A 598 -4.69 40.95 13.14
N THR A 599 -3.89 39.89 13.24
CA THR A 599 -4.34 38.57 13.70
C THR A 599 -4.47 38.47 15.22
N ARG A 600 -3.97 39.48 15.96
CA ARG A 600 -3.96 39.54 17.42
C ARG A 600 -3.24 38.35 18.07
N GLY A 601 -2.18 37.88 17.43
CA GLY A 601 -1.30 36.81 17.88
C GLY A 601 0.15 37.27 17.93
N ASN A 602 0.99 36.64 18.77
CA ASN A 602 2.41 36.97 18.81
C ASN A 602 3.12 36.44 17.55
N ALA A 603 3.96 37.25 16.91
CA ALA A 603 4.88 36.72 15.89
C ALA A 603 6.11 36.13 16.55
N TYR A 604 6.61 35.03 15.99
CA TYR A 604 7.90 34.43 16.31
C TYR A 604 8.72 34.32 15.02
N VAL A 605 10.03 34.60 15.09
CA VAL A 605 10.93 34.45 13.94
C VAL A 605 12.21 33.71 14.32
N VAL A 606 12.59 32.74 13.49
CA VAL A 606 13.84 31.98 13.58
C VAL A 606 14.85 32.60 12.61
N THR A 607 16.03 33.01 13.09
CA THR A 607 17.02 33.78 12.29
C THR A 607 18.27 32.96 11.90
N PRO A 608 19.03 33.39 10.88
CA PRO A 608 20.24 32.69 10.43
C PRO A 608 21.35 32.53 11.48
N GLN A 609 21.39 33.38 12.52
CA GLN A 609 22.29 33.23 13.67
C GLN A 609 21.77 32.23 14.73
N ARG A 610 20.76 31.39 14.41
CA ARG A 610 20.13 30.40 15.31
C ARG A 610 19.48 31.04 16.55
N LYS A 611 18.85 32.20 16.37
CA LYS A 611 18.07 32.86 17.41
C LYS A 611 16.59 32.73 17.15
N ILE A 612 15.81 32.85 18.20
CA ILE A 612 14.36 32.95 18.12
C ILE A 612 13.94 34.23 18.83
N TYR A 613 13.30 35.13 18.10
CA TYR A 613 12.69 36.34 18.65
C TYR A 613 11.17 36.20 18.65
N ARG A 614 10.50 36.88 19.58
CA ARG A 614 9.04 37.00 19.66
C ARG A 614 8.64 38.47 19.75
N TYR A 615 7.80 38.91 18.83
CA TYR A 615 7.11 40.19 18.89
C TYR A 615 5.74 40.00 19.57
N ASN A 616 5.51 40.74 20.65
CA ASN A 616 4.21 40.77 21.32
C ASN A 616 3.32 41.85 20.70
N TYR A 617 2.21 41.45 20.09
CA TYR A 617 1.31 42.36 19.36
C TYR A 617 0.64 43.41 20.27
N ALA A 618 0.41 43.08 21.55
CA ALA A 618 -0.35 43.92 22.48
C ALA A 618 0.54 44.97 23.18
N SER A 619 1.76 44.60 23.56
CA SER A 619 2.74 45.55 24.12
C SER A 619 3.65 46.19 23.07
N LYS A 620 3.61 45.71 21.81
CA LYS A 620 4.47 46.14 20.70
C LYS A 620 5.98 45.98 20.99
N THR A 621 6.35 44.99 21.82
CA THR A 621 7.72 44.74 22.26
C THR A 621 8.30 43.46 21.67
N GLU A 622 9.55 43.53 21.20
CA GLU A 622 10.35 42.36 20.83
C GLU A 622 11.05 41.76 22.05
N THR A 623 11.14 40.43 22.11
CA THR A 623 11.77 39.67 23.21
C THR A 623 12.51 38.45 22.65
N THR A 624 13.69 38.13 23.18
CA THR A 624 14.44 36.93 22.80
C THR A 624 13.87 35.69 23.49
N VAL A 625 13.46 34.70 22.70
CA VAL A 625 12.96 33.39 23.17
C VAL A 625 14.11 32.37 23.25
N ALA A 626 15.07 32.45 22.33
CA ALA A 626 16.31 31.67 22.34
C ALA A 626 17.48 32.48 21.74
N THR A 627 18.64 32.42 22.38
CA THR A 627 19.92 32.93 21.84
C THR A 627 20.67 31.90 20.98
N SER A 628 20.27 30.64 21.10
CA SER A 628 20.80 29.45 20.43
C SER A 628 19.78 28.31 20.59
N PHE A 629 19.72 27.39 19.64
CA PHE A 629 19.00 26.12 19.72
C PHE A 629 19.76 25.05 18.94
N ASP A 630 19.53 23.78 19.27
CA ASP A 630 20.01 22.62 18.50
C ASP A 630 19.04 22.33 17.35
N TRP A 631 19.52 21.79 16.22
CA TRP A 631 18.73 21.58 15.00
C TRP A 631 18.98 20.19 14.39
N HIS A 632 18.02 19.71 13.58
CA HIS A 632 18.18 18.49 12.77
C HIS A 632 19.10 18.75 11.57
N GLU A 633 20.18 17.98 11.41
CA GLU A 633 21.04 18.04 10.23
C GLU A 633 20.43 17.21 9.08
N LEU A 634 20.37 17.80 7.88
CA LEU A 634 19.75 17.15 6.73
C LEU A 634 20.57 15.94 6.24
N THR A 635 19.86 14.92 5.76
CA THR A 635 20.40 13.81 4.98
C THR A 635 20.45 14.14 3.48
N ASP A 636 21.20 13.36 2.69
CA ASP A 636 21.28 13.52 1.23
C ASP A 636 19.92 13.36 0.52
N SER A 637 19.06 12.51 1.07
CA SER A 637 17.69 12.32 0.56
C SER A 637 16.84 13.56 0.80
N GLU A 638 16.80 14.06 2.04
CA GLU A 638 16.08 15.29 2.40
C GLU A 638 16.58 16.50 1.58
N ARG A 639 17.89 16.64 1.40
CA ARG A 639 18.50 17.66 0.52
C ARG A 639 18.00 17.54 -0.92
N THR A 640 17.97 16.33 -1.48
CA THR A 640 17.54 16.07 -2.85
C THR A 640 16.06 16.42 -3.06
N THR A 641 15.18 15.98 -2.16
CA THR A 641 13.74 16.30 -2.20
C THR A 641 13.49 17.80 -2.04
N LEU A 642 14.14 18.46 -1.08
CA LEU A 642 14.04 19.91 -0.88
C LEU A 642 14.46 20.69 -2.13
N VAL A 643 15.56 20.29 -2.77
CA VAL A 643 16.03 20.89 -4.02
C VAL A 643 15.03 20.70 -5.15
N ASN A 644 14.48 19.49 -5.34
CA ASN A 644 13.53 19.22 -6.42
C ASN A 644 12.26 20.08 -6.26
N ASN A 645 11.68 20.12 -5.06
CA ASN A 645 10.46 20.86 -4.77
C ASN A 645 10.65 22.38 -4.93
N CYS A 646 11.80 22.91 -4.50
CA CYS A 646 12.01 24.36 -4.43
C CYS A 646 12.63 24.98 -5.70
N ARG A 647 13.25 24.19 -6.58
CA ARG A 647 14.01 24.70 -7.75
C ARG A 647 13.17 25.55 -8.70
N SER A 648 11.94 25.11 -9.00
CA SER A 648 11.05 25.83 -9.94
C SER A 648 10.62 27.19 -9.37
N ALA A 649 10.22 27.21 -8.10
CA ALA A 649 9.85 28.43 -7.38
C ALA A 649 11.04 29.39 -7.22
N TRP A 650 12.24 28.89 -6.89
CA TRP A 650 13.45 29.71 -6.78
C TRP A 650 13.83 30.36 -8.12
N ASN A 651 13.85 29.58 -9.21
CA ASN A 651 14.14 30.10 -10.54
C ASN A 651 13.11 31.14 -10.99
N SER A 652 11.83 30.91 -10.70
CA SER A 652 10.73 31.86 -11.01
C SER A 652 10.87 33.16 -10.22
N HIS A 653 11.21 33.06 -8.93
CA HIS A 653 11.51 34.21 -8.07
C HIS A 653 12.70 35.03 -8.59
N LEU A 654 13.79 34.37 -9.00
CA LEU A 654 14.93 35.08 -9.61
C LEU A 654 14.57 35.78 -10.93
N ALA A 655 13.69 35.18 -11.75
CA ALA A 655 13.25 35.74 -13.02
C ALA A 655 12.33 36.96 -12.87
N GLN A 656 11.57 37.05 -11.76
CA GLN A 656 10.73 38.22 -11.42
C GLN A 656 11.55 39.43 -10.93
N GLY A 657 12.80 39.23 -10.52
CA GLY A 657 13.63 40.24 -9.86
C GLY A 657 13.46 40.25 -8.35
N CYS A 658 14.53 40.58 -7.62
CA CYS A 658 14.55 40.49 -6.15
C CYS A 658 15.51 41.52 -5.53
N ASP A 659 14.96 42.48 -4.79
CA ASP A 659 15.71 43.55 -4.12
C ASP A 659 16.53 43.05 -2.91
N PHE A 660 16.25 41.84 -2.39
CA PHE A 660 17.03 41.18 -1.34
C PHE A 660 18.31 40.51 -1.87
N GLY A 661 18.64 40.69 -3.16
CA GLY A 661 19.91 40.27 -3.76
C GLY A 661 20.06 38.76 -3.95
N CYS A 662 18.97 38.00 -4.00
CA CYS A 662 19.02 36.53 -4.11
C CYS A 662 19.74 36.00 -5.36
N SER A 663 19.80 36.79 -6.45
CA SER A 663 20.61 36.49 -7.64
C SER A 663 22.13 36.41 -7.38
N THR A 664 22.59 36.89 -6.22
CA THR A 664 24.00 36.82 -5.77
C THR A 664 24.28 35.70 -4.76
N LYS A 665 23.25 34.97 -4.33
CA LYS A 665 23.37 33.92 -3.31
C LYS A 665 23.48 32.55 -3.97
N THR A 666 24.44 31.72 -3.51
CA THR A 666 24.50 30.31 -3.90
C THR A 666 23.23 29.59 -3.46
N TRP A 667 22.62 28.84 -4.38
CA TRP A 667 21.41 28.04 -4.16
C TRP A 667 21.58 26.62 -4.73
N PRO A 668 21.27 25.55 -3.97
CA PRO A 668 20.99 25.57 -2.53
C PRO A 668 22.21 26.08 -1.73
N ASN A 669 22.03 26.33 -0.44
CA ASN A 669 23.06 26.91 0.42
C ASN A 669 24.11 25.84 0.81
N PRO A 670 25.38 25.97 0.39
CA PRO A 670 26.40 24.95 0.64
C PRO A 670 26.79 24.81 2.12
N ASP A 671 26.50 25.82 2.95
CA ASP A 671 26.78 25.79 4.40
C ASP A 671 25.84 24.81 5.17
N PHE A 672 24.86 24.22 4.46
CA PHE A 672 23.87 23.25 4.97
C PHE A 672 23.78 22.01 4.04
N ALA A 673 24.79 21.82 3.18
CA ALA A 673 24.90 20.70 2.25
C ALA A 673 25.50 19.44 2.90
#